data_AF-A0A831RHA3-F1
#
_entry.id   AF-A0A831RHA3-F1
#
_cell.length_a   1.000
_cell.length_b   1.000
_cell.length_c   1.000
_cell.angle_alpha   90.00
_cell.angle_beta   90.00
_cell.angle_gamma   90.00
#
_symmetry.space_group_name_H-M   'P 1'
#
loop_
_entity.id
_entity.type
_entity.pdbx_description
1 polymer ?
#
loop_
_entity_poly.entity_id
_entity_poly.type
_entity_poly.pdbx_seq_one_letter_code
_entity_poly.pdbx_strand_id
1 'polypeptide(L)'
;MTIKPWREIAKPHRDVLEGTFKQSEFAADISQVAAGIAPAEYQDAEMFFSRTFITEGMRLLLVSVAQRLAGLGGDPVIQLQTAFGGGKTHTMLAVFHLASRKVSTNKLEGIPPILDEAGIPQLPHANVAVLDGIKLSPSQPVDHDGQRVNTLWGELAWQLLGKPGYDKVAQADQDGTSPGKNVLVELLTEAAPCVVLIDELVAYTRQLEAGKQYKGGTFDSNISFIQALTEAMKLVPNAILLASLPESDLEVGGDMGQRALNSLEKYFARVESVWKPVATEEAFEIVRRRLFDTVGDTAEMDSVCKAFADFYRDNGSKLPSDTQTTHYQERLRQSYPIHPEIFDRLYEDWSTLDKFQRTRGVLQYMAIVIHRLWNSDNRDALIMPGSIPLDDSNVRNKSIHYLPQGWEPVIEKEIDGPRSEPHDIDGMDTRFGSVQAARRAARTIFLGSAPSTVDQMIRGIKIDRILLGTVQPGQTIGVYEDVLKRLRDRLHYLYSDQDRFWFDTKPNLRREMESRKVNINDREEVQPLLKERVSRIFGRNHSFAGIHVFTPSVDVPDDYGTGPRLVILPPGAAYSRADTQAAFTAAEDILRNRGEQPRQKQNRLIFFAPDQDVVSRLKDQARTYLAWKSIVSDIDNEKLNLDLFQAKQARRHTEGAEQTLLQLVRETYKWLICPVEDFVRGKPTLNWEVVSVSPAAQNLVQEIENKLYEEEWLISEWSPIHLKNMLEQWYFKEGTTEVSALKVWQDCCHYLYLPRLVNDHVLINAINQGLESEDFFGFALGKEDSKYLGFIFGRNSVITLD
;
A
#
# COMPACT_ATOMS: atom_id res chain seq x y z
N MET A 1 20.17 19.52 -27.84
CA MET A 1 20.17 20.79 -27.09
C MET A 1 20.17 20.45 -25.62
N THR A 2 20.99 21.14 -24.82
CA THR A 2 20.98 20.97 -23.37
C THR A 2 19.75 21.68 -22.80
N ILE A 3 18.83 20.94 -22.19
CA ILE A 3 17.62 21.51 -21.58
C ILE A 3 18.03 22.22 -20.29
N LYS A 4 17.61 23.48 -20.12
CA LYS A 4 17.95 24.25 -18.93
C LYS A 4 17.07 23.82 -17.74
N PRO A 5 17.61 23.81 -16.51
CA PRO A 5 16.82 23.65 -15.30
C PRO A 5 15.75 24.74 -15.15
N TRP A 6 14.61 24.40 -14.55
CA TRP A 6 13.50 25.35 -14.38
C TRP A 6 13.93 26.61 -13.63
N ARG A 7 14.80 26.46 -12.63
CA ARG A 7 15.27 27.56 -11.77
C ARG A 7 16.18 28.57 -12.46
N GLU A 8 16.73 28.21 -13.62
CA GLU A 8 17.52 29.14 -14.44
C GLU A 8 16.62 30.03 -15.32
N ILE A 9 15.34 29.67 -15.47
CA ILE A 9 14.36 30.35 -16.32
C ILE A 9 13.29 31.03 -15.45
N ALA A 10 12.61 30.27 -14.59
CA ALA A 10 11.54 30.75 -13.73
C ALA A 10 12.06 31.15 -12.34
N LYS A 11 11.59 32.30 -11.85
CA LYS A 11 11.98 32.87 -10.55
C LYS A 11 10.78 32.93 -9.60
N PRO A 12 10.82 32.21 -8.47
CA PRO A 12 9.79 32.31 -7.43
C PRO A 12 9.69 33.74 -6.85
N HIS A 13 8.53 34.08 -6.28
CA HIS A 13 8.39 35.32 -5.51
C HIS A 13 9.33 35.34 -4.30
N ARG A 14 9.66 36.55 -3.83
CA ARG A 14 10.67 36.77 -2.78
C ARG A 14 10.31 36.09 -1.44
N ASP A 15 9.05 36.11 -1.06
CA ASP A 15 8.50 35.43 0.12
C ASP A 15 8.64 33.90 0.05
N VAL A 16 8.47 33.31 -1.14
CA VAL A 16 8.73 31.88 -1.40
C VAL A 16 10.23 31.59 -1.33
N LEU A 17 11.08 32.46 -1.89
CA LEU A 17 12.54 32.31 -1.84
C LEU A 17 13.09 32.40 -0.40
N GLU A 18 12.65 33.37 0.37
CA GLU A 18 13.12 33.61 1.74
C GLU A 18 12.50 32.63 2.76
N GLY A 19 11.46 31.88 2.37
CA GLY A 19 10.75 30.96 3.26
C GLY A 19 9.94 31.68 4.34
N THR A 20 9.71 32.98 4.16
CA THR A 20 8.97 33.84 5.11
C THR A 20 7.46 33.82 4.88
N PHE A 21 7.00 33.09 3.86
CA PHE A 21 5.58 32.92 3.56
C PHE A 21 4.81 32.40 4.78
N LYS A 22 3.76 33.11 5.20
CA LYS A 22 2.92 32.70 6.33
C LYS A 22 1.65 32.03 5.83
N GLN A 23 1.20 30.99 6.54
CA GLN A 23 -0.07 30.32 6.20
C GLN A 23 -1.27 31.28 6.18
N SER A 24 -1.22 32.34 7.00
CA SER A 24 -2.23 33.41 7.04
C SER A 24 -2.23 34.31 5.81
N GLU A 25 -1.12 34.43 5.07
CA GLU A 25 -1.01 35.29 3.89
C GLU A 25 -1.79 34.72 2.69
N PHE A 26 -2.24 33.47 2.73
CA PHE A 26 -3.17 32.90 1.74
C PHE A 26 -4.65 33.01 2.13
N ALA A 27 -4.95 33.61 3.29
CA ALA A 27 -6.31 33.93 3.70
C ALA A 27 -6.56 35.41 3.43
N ALA A 28 -7.28 35.69 2.34
CA ALA A 28 -7.79 37.03 2.09
C ALA A 28 -8.78 37.41 3.21
N ASP A 29 -8.67 38.63 3.71
CA ASP A 29 -9.58 39.22 4.70
C ASP A 29 -10.09 40.56 4.14
N ILE A 30 -11.35 40.57 3.71
CA ILE A 30 -11.95 41.75 3.09
C ILE A 30 -12.11 42.90 4.08
N SER A 31 -12.30 42.61 5.37
CA SER A 31 -12.41 43.60 6.43
C SER A 31 -11.10 44.36 6.64
N GLN A 32 -9.95 43.66 6.58
CA GLN A 32 -8.64 44.30 6.68
C GLN A 32 -8.35 45.21 5.48
N VAL A 33 -8.73 44.79 4.26
CA VAL A 33 -8.55 45.59 3.04
C VAL A 33 -9.44 46.84 3.08
N ALA A 34 -10.69 46.70 3.52
CA ALA A 34 -11.61 47.83 3.70
C ALA A 34 -11.11 48.82 4.75
N ALA A 35 -10.49 48.33 5.83
CA ALA A 35 -9.92 49.14 6.91
C ALA A 35 -8.53 49.75 6.59
N GLY A 36 -7.90 49.39 5.48
CA GLY A 36 -6.60 49.94 5.09
C GLY A 36 -5.39 49.33 5.82
N ILE A 37 -5.56 48.16 6.45
CA ILE A 37 -4.52 47.51 7.29
C ILE A 37 -4.04 46.17 6.74
N ALA A 38 -4.54 45.75 5.58
CA ALA A 38 -4.14 44.49 4.95
C ALA A 38 -2.70 44.55 4.41
N PRO A 39 -2.02 43.40 4.23
CA PRO A 39 -0.75 43.33 3.51
C PRO A 39 -0.84 43.96 2.11
N ALA A 40 0.26 44.55 1.65
CA ALA A 40 0.31 45.32 0.41
C ALA A 40 -0.23 44.56 -0.82
N GLU A 41 0.03 43.26 -0.90
CA GLU A 41 -0.43 42.35 -1.95
C GLU A 41 -1.95 42.16 -2.04
N TYR A 42 -2.70 42.44 -0.98
CA TYR A 42 -4.17 42.47 -0.99
C TYR A 42 -4.72 43.90 -0.91
N GLN A 43 -3.99 44.82 -0.29
CA GLN A 43 -4.41 46.20 -0.06
C GLN A 43 -4.28 47.09 -1.30
N ASP A 44 -3.23 46.89 -2.08
CA ASP A 44 -2.94 47.65 -3.30
C ASP A 44 -3.53 46.94 -4.51
N ALA A 45 -4.32 47.68 -5.30
CA ALA A 45 -5.05 47.12 -6.43
C ALA A 45 -4.12 46.66 -7.56
N GLU A 46 -3.03 47.38 -7.85
CA GLU A 46 -2.09 47.01 -8.92
C GLU A 46 -1.37 45.70 -8.55
N MET A 47 -0.87 45.59 -7.31
CA MET A 47 -0.26 44.37 -6.80
C MET A 47 -1.23 43.21 -6.74
N PHE A 48 -2.48 43.43 -6.28
CA PHE A 48 -3.51 42.40 -6.22
C PHE A 48 -3.80 41.79 -7.60
N PHE A 49 -4.03 42.62 -8.62
CA PHE A 49 -4.34 42.12 -9.97
C PHE A 49 -3.13 41.50 -10.67
N SER A 50 -1.91 41.99 -10.44
CA SER A 50 -0.68 41.37 -10.97
C SER A 50 -0.48 39.92 -10.46
N ARG A 51 -0.92 39.64 -9.24
CA ARG A 51 -0.83 38.30 -8.60
C ARG A 51 -2.09 37.46 -8.73
N THR A 52 -3.15 38.00 -9.34
CA THR A 52 -4.43 37.32 -9.51
C THR A 52 -4.54 36.78 -10.93
N PHE A 53 -4.86 35.50 -11.07
CA PHE A 53 -5.32 34.96 -12.33
C PHE A 53 -6.84 35.15 -12.43
N ILE A 54 -7.30 35.88 -13.44
CA ILE A 54 -8.72 36.09 -13.68
C ILE A 54 -9.24 34.85 -14.42
N THR A 55 -9.90 33.97 -13.67
CA THR A 55 -10.59 32.80 -14.23
C THR A 55 -11.78 33.21 -15.08
N GLU A 56 -12.29 32.31 -15.91
CA GLU A 56 -13.52 32.47 -16.68
C GLU A 56 -14.69 32.94 -15.80
N GLY A 57 -14.89 32.28 -14.66
CA GLY A 57 -15.96 32.64 -13.71
C GLY A 57 -15.78 34.05 -13.15
N MET A 58 -14.56 34.41 -12.74
CA MET A 58 -14.26 35.76 -12.27
C MET A 58 -14.41 36.79 -13.39
N ARG A 59 -14.05 36.45 -14.63
CA ARG A 59 -14.22 37.34 -15.78
C ARG A 59 -15.69 37.68 -16.00
N LEU A 60 -16.56 36.67 -16.10
CA LEU A 60 -18.00 36.84 -16.29
C LEU A 60 -18.62 37.66 -15.14
N LEU A 61 -18.17 37.42 -13.91
CA LEU A 61 -18.57 38.23 -12.76
C LEU A 61 -18.20 39.70 -12.92
N LEU A 62 -16.92 39.98 -13.20
CA LEU A 62 -16.42 41.34 -13.30
C LEU A 62 -17.09 42.08 -14.47
N VAL A 63 -17.43 41.41 -15.57
CA VAL A 63 -18.26 41.96 -16.65
C VAL A 63 -19.64 42.37 -16.12
N SER A 64 -20.36 41.45 -15.44
CA SER A 64 -21.70 41.72 -14.91
C SER A 64 -21.70 42.87 -13.88
N VAL A 65 -20.71 42.87 -12.97
CA VAL A 65 -20.48 43.94 -11.98
C VAL A 65 -20.22 45.28 -12.68
N ALA A 66 -19.34 45.31 -13.68
CA ALA A 66 -19.01 46.53 -14.39
C ALA A 66 -20.24 47.09 -15.12
N GLN A 67 -21.00 46.23 -15.83
CA GLN A 67 -22.23 46.62 -16.52
C GLN A 67 -23.28 47.18 -15.56
N ARG A 68 -23.43 46.56 -14.39
CA ARG A 68 -24.34 47.03 -13.34
C ARG A 68 -23.95 48.40 -12.85
N LEU A 69 -22.68 48.60 -12.47
CA LEU A 69 -22.20 49.90 -11.99
C LEU A 69 -22.35 51.00 -13.05
N ALA A 70 -22.17 50.67 -14.33
CA ALA A 70 -22.36 51.59 -15.46
C ALA A 70 -23.84 51.82 -15.84
N GLY A 71 -24.79 51.12 -15.22
CA GLY A 71 -26.22 51.23 -15.55
C GLY A 71 -26.61 50.60 -16.89
N LEU A 72 -25.78 49.71 -17.44
CA LEU A 72 -25.96 49.05 -18.73
C LEU A 72 -26.68 47.68 -18.64
N GLY A 73 -27.14 47.28 -17.46
CA GLY A 73 -27.72 45.96 -17.21
C GLY A 73 -26.93 45.21 -16.15
N GLY A 74 -26.89 43.88 -16.19
CA GLY A 74 -26.19 43.05 -15.20
C GLY A 74 -27.04 42.72 -13.97
N ASP A 75 -26.57 41.71 -13.23
CA ASP A 75 -27.32 41.11 -12.13
C ASP A 75 -27.27 41.98 -10.87
N PRO A 76 -28.41 42.25 -10.20
CA PRO A 76 -28.46 43.07 -9.00
C PRO A 76 -27.94 42.35 -7.74
N VAL A 77 -27.98 41.02 -7.73
CA VAL A 77 -27.59 40.19 -6.59
C VAL A 77 -26.85 38.99 -7.12
N ILE A 78 -25.66 38.74 -6.57
CA ILE A 78 -24.81 37.61 -6.94
C ILE A 78 -24.43 36.85 -5.68
N GLN A 79 -24.70 35.56 -5.69
CA GLN A 79 -24.26 34.63 -4.65
C GLN A 79 -22.93 34.01 -5.08
N LEU A 80 -21.92 34.10 -4.23
CA LEU A 80 -20.65 33.42 -4.45
C LEU A 80 -20.68 32.04 -3.78
N GLN A 81 -20.75 31.01 -4.62
CA GLN A 81 -20.46 29.62 -4.26
C GLN A 81 -19.14 29.21 -4.93
N THR A 82 -18.30 28.41 -4.27
CA THR A 82 -16.97 28.05 -4.79
C THR A 82 -16.76 26.55 -4.83
N ALA A 83 -16.91 25.95 -6.00
CA ALA A 83 -16.70 24.51 -6.24
C ALA A 83 -15.30 23.95 -5.82
N PHE A 84 -14.30 24.81 -5.59
CA PHE A 84 -12.91 24.42 -5.36
C PHE A 84 -12.32 24.79 -3.99
N GLY A 85 -13.16 25.08 -2.98
CA GLY A 85 -12.70 25.26 -1.60
C GLY A 85 -11.63 26.35 -1.47
N GLY A 86 -12.09 27.60 -1.40
CA GLY A 86 -11.27 28.81 -1.32
C GLY A 86 -11.47 29.74 -2.53
N GLY A 87 -11.54 31.05 -2.28
CA GLY A 87 -11.62 32.07 -3.33
C GLY A 87 -12.79 33.05 -3.25
N LYS A 88 -13.82 32.82 -2.38
CA LYS A 88 -14.97 33.75 -2.22
C LYS A 88 -14.52 35.16 -1.85
N THR A 89 -13.80 35.28 -0.73
CA THR A 89 -13.23 36.56 -0.28
C THR A 89 -12.25 37.16 -1.29
N HIS A 90 -11.46 36.33 -1.99
CA HIS A 90 -10.53 36.82 -3.04
C HIS A 90 -11.29 37.41 -4.24
N THR A 91 -12.38 36.78 -4.67
CA THR A 91 -13.27 37.30 -5.71
C THR A 91 -13.97 38.58 -5.27
N MET A 92 -14.42 38.65 -4.01
CA MET A 92 -14.99 39.89 -3.45
C MET A 92 -13.95 41.02 -3.40
N LEU A 93 -12.68 40.71 -3.13
CA LEU A 93 -11.59 41.69 -3.20
C LEU A 93 -11.35 42.22 -4.61
N ALA A 94 -11.44 41.36 -5.64
CA ALA A 94 -11.35 41.82 -7.02
C ALA A 94 -12.47 42.83 -7.34
N VAL A 95 -13.69 42.57 -6.88
CA VAL A 95 -14.82 43.49 -7.01
C VAL A 95 -14.63 44.76 -6.19
N PHE A 96 -14.13 44.65 -4.95
CA PHE A 96 -13.82 45.80 -4.10
C PHE A 96 -12.84 46.76 -4.76
N HIS A 97 -11.74 46.23 -5.32
CA HIS A 97 -10.72 47.02 -6.01
C HIS A 97 -11.26 47.65 -7.31
N LEU A 98 -12.06 46.89 -8.06
CA LEU A 98 -12.71 47.39 -9.27
C LEU A 98 -13.67 48.56 -8.96
N ALA A 99 -14.49 48.41 -7.92
CA ALA A 99 -15.54 49.37 -7.54
C ALA A 99 -14.99 50.64 -6.86
N SER A 100 -14.04 50.48 -5.93
CA SER A 100 -13.41 51.61 -5.25
C SER A 100 -12.49 52.42 -6.17
N ARG A 101 -11.96 51.80 -7.23
CA ARG A 101 -11.25 52.44 -8.35
C ARG A 101 -10.23 53.51 -7.90
N LYS A 102 -9.39 53.16 -6.93
CA LYS A 102 -8.32 54.05 -6.40
C LYS A 102 -7.23 54.38 -7.42
N VAL A 103 -7.07 53.52 -8.44
CA VAL A 103 -6.14 53.69 -9.56
C VAL A 103 -6.87 53.52 -10.90
N SER A 104 -6.22 53.94 -11.99
CA SER A 104 -6.78 53.76 -13.34
C SER A 104 -6.90 52.27 -13.69
N THR A 105 -8.01 51.90 -14.34
CA THR A 105 -8.28 50.52 -14.80
C THR A 105 -7.24 50.00 -15.78
N ASN A 106 -6.53 50.89 -16.49
CA ASN A 106 -5.42 50.52 -17.39
C ASN A 106 -4.20 49.94 -16.68
N LYS A 107 -4.07 50.18 -15.38
CA LYS A 107 -2.99 49.62 -14.56
C LYS A 107 -3.36 48.30 -13.90
N LEU A 108 -4.64 47.94 -13.93
CA LEU A 108 -5.15 46.71 -13.33
C LEU A 108 -5.02 45.60 -14.37
N GLU A 109 -4.01 44.74 -14.22
CA GLU A 109 -3.75 43.67 -15.19
C GLU A 109 -4.98 42.80 -15.44
N GLY A 110 -5.33 42.57 -16.71
CA GLY A 110 -6.48 41.77 -17.12
C GLY A 110 -7.85 42.48 -17.06
N ILE A 111 -7.95 43.67 -16.45
CA ILE A 111 -9.21 44.45 -16.40
C ILE A 111 -9.56 45.16 -17.72
N PRO A 112 -8.64 45.76 -18.49
CA PRO A 112 -9.01 46.45 -19.73
C PRO A 112 -9.79 45.56 -20.72
N PRO A 113 -9.38 44.31 -21.00
CA PRO A 113 -10.17 43.41 -21.85
C PRO A 113 -11.58 43.13 -21.33
N ILE A 114 -11.77 43.11 -20.01
CA ILE A 114 -13.09 42.91 -19.37
C ILE A 114 -14.00 44.11 -19.62
N LEU A 115 -13.45 45.32 -19.51
CA LEU A 115 -14.21 46.55 -19.75
C LEU A 115 -14.57 46.68 -21.24
N ASP A 116 -13.66 46.28 -22.13
CA ASP A 116 -13.92 46.21 -23.57
C ASP A 116 -15.04 45.21 -23.89
N GLU A 117 -14.99 44.00 -23.32
CA GLU A 117 -16.05 42.98 -23.44
C GLU A 117 -17.39 43.49 -22.88
N ALA A 118 -17.35 44.21 -21.75
CA ALA A 118 -18.52 44.80 -21.12
C ALA A 118 -19.10 45.99 -21.91
N GLY A 119 -18.36 46.54 -22.89
CA GLY A 119 -18.75 47.73 -23.65
C GLY A 119 -18.66 49.03 -22.84
N ILE A 120 -17.78 49.09 -21.84
CA ILE A 120 -17.69 50.20 -20.88
C ILE A 120 -16.39 50.99 -21.11
N PRO A 121 -16.46 52.21 -21.67
CA PRO A 121 -15.27 53.02 -21.93
C PRO A 121 -14.65 53.59 -20.65
N GLN A 122 -15.47 53.80 -19.61
CA GLN A 122 -15.01 54.27 -18.31
C GLN A 122 -15.92 53.74 -17.21
N LEU A 123 -15.38 52.89 -16.34
CA LEU A 123 -16.09 52.38 -15.17
C LEU A 123 -16.34 53.52 -14.17
N PRO A 124 -17.57 53.76 -13.67
CA PRO A 124 -17.83 54.82 -12.69
C PRO A 124 -17.22 54.50 -11.32
N HIS A 125 -16.97 55.54 -10.50
CA HIS A 125 -16.62 55.34 -9.10
C HIS A 125 -17.87 54.90 -8.34
N ALA A 126 -17.75 53.87 -7.49
CA ALA A 126 -18.85 53.35 -6.71
C ALA A 126 -18.58 53.47 -5.21
N ASN A 127 -19.64 53.72 -4.43
CA ASN A 127 -19.58 53.58 -2.98
C ASN A 127 -19.56 52.09 -2.61
N VAL A 128 -18.70 51.70 -1.67
CA VAL A 128 -18.52 50.29 -1.32
C VAL A 128 -18.79 50.09 0.17
N ALA A 129 -19.69 49.17 0.49
CA ALA A 129 -19.91 48.70 1.86
C ALA A 129 -19.50 47.23 1.99
N VAL A 130 -18.76 46.91 3.04
CA VAL A 130 -18.27 45.58 3.39
C VAL A 130 -18.85 45.17 4.75
N LEU A 131 -19.67 44.13 4.75
CA LEU A 131 -20.23 43.50 5.94
C LEU A 131 -19.59 42.13 6.10
N ASP A 132 -18.85 41.94 7.20
CA ASP A 132 -18.19 40.67 7.49
C ASP A 132 -18.84 40.04 8.72
N GLY A 133 -19.42 38.86 8.53
CA GLY A 133 -20.16 38.16 9.57
C GLY A 133 -19.30 37.54 10.67
N ILE A 134 -17.99 37.45 10.48
CA ILE A 134 -17.03 37.07 11.54
C ILE A 134 -16.64 38.31 12.35
N LYS A 135 -16.44 39.45 11.70
CA LYS A 135 -16.08 40.71 12.36
C LYS A 135 -17.24 41.31 13.16
N LEU A 136 -18.45 41.26 12.62
CA LEU A 136 -19.63 41.85 13.24
C LEU A 136 -20.23 40.89 14.29
N SER A 137 -20.68 41.44 15.42
CA SER A 137 -21.33 40.68 16.49
C SER A 137 -22.78 41.11 16.66
N PRO A 138 -23.75 40.20 16.74
CA PRO A 138 -25.13 40.56 17.07
C PRO A 138 -25.29 41.20 18.46
N SER A 139 -24.37 40.93 19.39
CA SER A 139 -24.47 41.39 20.78
C SER A 139 -23.81 42.74 21.03
N GLN A 140 -22.85 43.13 20.19
CA GLN A 140 -21.98 44.28 20.45
C GLN A 140 -22.12 45.30 19.30
N PRO A 141 -22.49 46.55 19.60
CA PRO A 141 -22.53 47.60 18.59
C PRO A 141 -21.12 47.99 18.15
N VAL A 142 -21.00 48.43 16.90
CA VAL A 142 -19.81 49.08 16.36
C VAL A 142 -19.90 50.57 16.65
N ASP A 143 -18.79 51.16 17.09
CA ASP A 143 -18.69 52.60 17.33
C ASP A 143 -18.03 53.28 16.12
N HIS A 144 -18.73 54.25 15.54
CA HIS A 144 -18.20 55.11 14.49
C HIS A 144 -18.29 56.57 14.94
N ASP A 145 -17.15 57.16 15.31
CA ASP A 145 -17.05 58.56 15.75
C ASP A 145 -18.08 58.93 16.85
N GLY A 146 -18.32 58.02 17.80
CA GLY A 146 -19.28 58.20 18.90
C GLY A 146 -20.73 57.84 18.56
N GLN A 147 -21.03 57.48 17.31
CA GLN A 147 -22.31 56.86 16.94
C GLN A 147 -22.22 55.35 17.13
N ARG A 148 -23.08 54.81 18.00
CA ARG A 148 -23.23 53.36 18.16
C ARG A 148 -24.18 52.82 17.12
N VAL A 149 -23.72 51.83 16.36
CA VAL A 149 -24.45 51.13 15.31
C VAL A 149 -24.64 49.68 15.72
N ASN A 150 -25.88 49.23 15.84
CA ASN A 150 -26.20 47.93 16.45
C ASN A 150 -26.34 46.78 15.43
N THR A 151 -26.70 47.10 14.19
CA THR A 151 -27.26 46.13 13.23
C THR A 151 -26.53 46.12 11.89
N LEU A 152 -26.71 45.05 11.09
CA LEU A 152 -26.14 44.95 9.74
C LEU A 152 -26.62 46.09 8.81
N TRP A 153 -27.88 46.49 8.92
CA TRP A 153 -28.44 47.57 8.10
C TRP A 153 -27.97 48.95 8.56
N GLY A 154 -27.76 49.14 9.86
CA GLY A 154 -27.11 50.34 10.39
C GLY A 154 -25.68 50.47 9.87
N GLU A 155 -24.91 49.37 9.91
CA GLU A 155 -23.53 49.33 9.42
C GLU A 155 -23.46 49.58 7.91
N LEU A 156 -24.35 48.96 7.14
CA LEU A 156 -24.49 49.19 5.70
C LEU A 156 -24.73 50.68 5.39
N ALA A 157 -25.69 51.29 6.07
CA ALA A 157 -26.07 52.67 5.81
C ALA A 157 -24.96 53.65 6.19
N TRP A 158 -24.26 53.39 7.30
CA TRP A 158 -23.11 54.18 7.73
C TRP A 158 -21.94 54.06 6.74
N GLN A 159 -21.60 52.85 6.28
CA GLN A 159 -20.49 52.69 5.34
C GLN A 159 -20.77 53.33 3.97
N LEU A 160 -22.01 53.31 3.48
CA LEU A 160 -22.36 53.87 2.17
C LEU A 160 -22.41 55.41 2.18
N LEU A 161 -23.00 56.03 3.20
CA LEU A 161 -23.30 57.47 3.21
C LEU A 161 -22.95 58.19 4.53
N GLY A 162 -22.32 57.51 5.49
CA GLY A 162 -22.03 58.04 6.81
C GLY A 162 -23.29 58.33 7.61
N LYS A 163 -23.25 59.41 8.41
CA LYS A 163 -24.38 59.85 9.24
C LYS A 163 -25.70 60.05 8.46
N PRO A 164 -25.73 60.74 7.30
CA PRO A 164 -26.95 60.85 6.49
C PRO A 164 -27.60 59.50 6.12
N GLY A 165 -26.78 58.47 5.85
CA GLY A 165 -27.27 57.12 5.59
C GLY A 165 -27.86 56.49 6.84
N TYR A 166 -27.11 56.53 7.96
CA TYR A 166 -27.55 55.98 9.23
C TYR A 166 -28.85 56.61 9.73
N ASP A 167 -29.02 57.92 9.59
CA ASP A 167 -30.23 58.63 10.04
C ASP A 167 -31.52 58.07 9.39
N LYS A 168 -31.44 57.54 8.16
CA LYS A 168 -32.58 56.88 7.47
C LYS A 168 -32.99 55.57 8.13
N VAL A 169 -32.05 54.87 8.77
CA VAL A 169 -32.27 53.55 9.39
C VAL A 169 -32.13 53.58 10.91
N ALA A 170 -31.92 54.75 11.53
CA ALA A 170 -31.59 54.89 12.95
C ALA A 170 -32.65 54.28 13.87
N GLN A 171 -33.94 54.43 13.54
CA GLN A 171 -35.03 53.81 14.32
C GLN A 171 -34.98 52.28 14.21
N ALA A 172 -34.80 51.76 12.99
CA ALA A 172 -34.69 50.32 12.73
C ALA A 172 -33.45 49.71 13.42
N ASP A 173 -32.32 50.44 13.45
CA ASP A 173 -31.10 50.03 14.14
C ASP A 173 -31.31 49.93 15.66
N GLN A 174 -31.97 50.92 16.27
CA GLN A 174 -32.27 50.92 17.71
C GLN A 174 -33.27 49.82 18.10
N ASP A 175 -34.28 49.59 17.27
CA ASP A 175 -35.33 48.60 17.52
C ASP A 175 -34.88 47.15 17.20
N GLY A 176 -33.73 46.96 16.54
CA GLY A 176 -33.26 45.64 16.11
C GLY A 176 -34.22 44.95 15.13
N THR A 177 -34.96 45.74 14.34
CA THR A 177 -35.98 45.28 13.40
C THR A 177 -35.65 45.76 11.99
N SER A 178 -35.84 44.90 10.98
CA SER A 178 -35.48 45.22 9.59
C SER A 178 -36.12 46.52 9.11
N PRO A 179 -35.37 47.42 8.45
CA PRO A 179 -35.95 48.56 7.77
C PRO A 179 -36.86 48.09 6.63
N GLY A 180 -37.84 48.93 6.28
CA GLY A 180 -38.72 48.67 5.15
C GLY A 180 -37.98 48.79 3.81
N LYS A 181 -38.43 48.01 2.81
CA LYS A 181 -37.87 48.01 1.45
C LYS A 181 -37.70 49.41 0.84
N ASN A 182 -38.67 50.31 0.99
CA ASN A 182 -38.60 51.65 0.41
C ASN A 182 -37.45 52.49 1.00
N VAL A 183 -37.19 52.35 2.31
CA VAL A 183 -36.07 53.02 2.98
C VAL A 183 -34.74 52.52 2.40
N LEU A 184 -34.61 51.21 2.16
CA LEU A 184 -33.43 50.63 1.53
C LEU A 184 -33.27 51.08 0.08
N VAL A 185 -34.35 51.21 -0.70
CA VAL A 185 -34.31 51.74 -2.06
C VAL A 185 -33.83 53.19 -2.06
N GLU A 186 -34.35 54.04 -1.17
CA GLU A 186 -33.92 55.43 -1.05
C GLU A 186 -32.43 55.53 -0.66
N LEU A 187 -31.99 54.76 0.34
CA LEU A 187 -30.60 54.67 0.78
C LEU A 187 -29.68 54.26 -0.38
N LEU A 188 -30.01 53.18 -1.09
CA LEU A 188 -29.20 52.66 -2.19
C LEU A 188 -29.20 53.60 -3.40
N THR A 189 -30.33 54.26 -3.69
CA THR A 189 -30.42 55.23 -4.80
C THR A 189 -29.51 56.43 -4.55
N GLU A 190 -29.48 56.95 -3.32
CA GLU A 190 -28.61 58.06 -2.94
C GLU A 190 -27.13 57.65 -2.92
N ALA A 191 -26.84 56.39 -2.57
CA ALA A 191 -25.49 55.83 -2.60
C ALA A 191 -25.01 55.42 -4.00
N ALA A 192 -25.88 55.31 -5.01
CA ALA A 192 -25.53 54.69 -6.28
C ALA A 192 -24.64 55.59 -7.18
N PRO A 193 -23.68 55.03 -7.95
CA PRO A 193 -23.37 53.61 -8.07
C PRO A 193 -22.80 53.03 -6.77
N CYS A 194 -23.26 51.84 -6.36
CA CYS A 194 -22.76 51.22 -5.12
C CYS A 194 -22.63 49.70 -5.20
N VAL A 195 -21.70 49.18 -4.40
CA VAL A 195 -21.45 47.75 -4.21
C VAL A 195 -21.60 47.42 -2.73
N VAL A 196 -22.40 46.40 -2.43
CA VAL A 196 -22.50 45.82 -1.10
C VAL A 196 -21.88 44.43 -1.12
N LEU A 197 -20.87 44.22 -0.28
CA LEU A 197 -20.11 42.98 -0.17
C LEU A 197 -20.38 42.38 1.20
N ILE A 198 -21.04 41.22 1.26
CA ILE A 198 -21.34 40.51 2.51
C ILE A 198 -20.55 39.22 2.57
N ASP A 199 -19.50 39.18 3.39
CA ASP A 199 -18.69 37.97 3.61
C ASP A 199 -19.17 37.23 4.86
N GLU A 200 -19.15 35.89 4.83
CA GLU A 200 -19.46 35.01 5.96
C GLU A 200 -20.81 35.28 6.63
N LEU A 201 -21.86 35.55 5.83
CA LEU A 201 -23.20 35.90 6.34
C LEU A 201 -23.82 34.81 7.23
N VAL A 202 -23.55 33.54 6.94
CA VAL A 202 -23.99 32.42 7.79
C VAL A 202 -23.33 32.48 9.17
N ALA A 203 -22.07 32.91 9.25
CA ALA A 203 -21.36 33.03 10.52
C ALA A 203 -21.98 34.07 11.46
N TYR A 204 -22.51 35.17 10.92
CA TYR A 204 -23.26 36.15 11.70
C TYR A 204 -24.63 35.60 12.13
N THR A 205 -25.40 35.09 11.16
CA THR A 205 -26.80 34.70 11.38
C THR A 205 -26.94 33.48 12.30
N ARG A 206 -26.00 32.54 12.29
CA ARG A 206 -26.03 31.37 13.19
C ARG A 206 -25.84 31.73 14.67
N GLN A 207 -25.32 32.92 14.98
CA GLN A 207 -25.16 33.42 16.36
C GLN A 207 -26.50 33.88 16.97
N LEU A 208 -27.54 34.09 16.14
CA LEU A 208 -28.86 34.57 16.57
C LEU A 208 -29.70 33.40 17.09
N GLU A 209 -29.59 33.11 18.38
CA GLU A 209 -30.35 32.03 19.02
C GLU A 209 -31.87 32.29 19.03
N ALA A 210 -32.64 31.22 18.84
CA ALA A 210 -34.10 31.28 18.89
C ALA A 210 -34.60 31.71 20.27
N GLY A 211 -35.51 32.70 20.31
CA GLY A 211 -36.10 33.20 21.55
C GLY A 211 -35.25 34.20 22.34
N LYS A 212 -34.03 34.54 21.86
CA LYS A 212 -33.22 35.63 22.41
C LYS A 212 -33.30 36.87 21.52
N GLN A 213 -33.27 38.04 22.15
CA GLN A 213 -33.19 39.33 21.47
C GLN A 213 -31.80 39.92 21.65
N TYR A 214 -31.12 40.20 20.54
CA TYR A 214 -29.81 40.83 20.51
C TYR A 214 -29.94 42.28 20.02
N LYS A 215 -28.88 43.07 20.22
CA LYS A 215 -28.84 44.45 19.70
C LYS A 215 -28.88 44.47 18.16
N GLY A 216 -28.24 43.51 17.52
CA GLY A 216 -28.32 43.26 16.08
C GLY A 216 -29.64 42.67 15.58
N GLY A 217 -30.66 42.59 16.45
CA GLY A 217 -31.98 42.05 16.13
C GLY A 217 -32.12 40.56 16.41
N THR A 218 -33.12 39.94 15.77
CA THR A 218 -33.41 38.50 15.85
C THR A 218 -33.04 37.79 14.54
N PHE A 219 -33.07 36.45 14.55
CA PHE A 219 -32.90 35.65 13.34
C PHE A 219 -33.88 36.10 12.24
N ASP A 220 -35.18 36.20 12.56
CA ASP A 220 -36.22 36.57 11.59
C ASP A 220 -36.08 38.02 11.10
N SER A 221 -35.66 38.96 11.96
CA SER A 221 -35.36 40.34 11.55
C SER A 221 -34.22 40.38 10.53
N ASN A 222 -33.15 39.60 10.74
CA ASN A 222 -32.01 39.54 9.82
C ASN A 222 -32.37 38.87 8.49
N ILE A 223 -33.16 37.79 8.51
CA ILE A 223 -33.68 37.18 7.29
C ILE A 223 -34.58 38.16 6.52
N SER A 224 -35.45 38.89 7.22
CA SER A 224 -36.32 39.92 6.62
C SER A 224 -35.50 41.06 6.00
N PHE A 225 -34.39 41.45 6.64
CA PHE A 225 -33.48 42.45 6.09
C PHE A 225 -32.80 41.96 4.80
N ILE A 226 -32.29 40.74 4.77
CA ILE A 226 -31.67 40.18 3.55
C ILE A 226 -32.71 40.08 2.42
N GLN A 227 -33.95 39.70 2.72
CA GLN A 227 -35.03 39.73 1.74
C GLN A 227 -35.28 41.16 1.22
N ALA A 228 -35.44 42.13 2.12
CA ALA A 228 -35.72 43.51 1.74
C ALA A 228 -34.55 44.13 0.94
N LEU A 229 -33.30 43.82 1.31
CA LEU A 229 -32.09 44.28 0.64
C LEU A 229 -31.98 43.70 -0.78
N THR A 230 -32.15 42.39 -0.94
CA THR A 230 -32.11 41.74 -2.25
C THR A 230 -33.22 42.24 -3.18
N GLU A 231 -34.41 42.56 -2.65
CA GLU A 231 -35.48 43.19 -3.41
C GLU A 231 -35.21 44.67 -3.75
N ALA A 232 -34.56 45.41 -2.86
CA ALA A 232 -34.18 46.81 -3.11
C ALA A 232 -33.11 46.92 -4.19
N MET A 233 -32.12 46.02 -4.20
CA MET A 233 -31.07 45.95 -5.23
C MET A 233 -31.64 45.81 -6.65
N LYS A 234 -32.76 45.10 -6.81
CA LYS A 234 -33.44 44.97 -8.12
C LYS A 234 -34.00 46.29 -8.64
N LEU A 235 -34.40 47.19 -7.74
CA LEU A 235 -35.05 48.46 -8.09
C LEU A 235 -34.05 49.60 -8.34
N VAL A 236 -32.80 49.46 -7.94
CA VAL A 236 -31.74 50.47 -8.14
C VAL A 236 -30.80 49.99 -9.26
N PRO A 237 -30.86 50.57 -10.48
CA PRO A 237 -30.20 50.04 -11.68
C PRO A 237 -28.67 49.90 -11.59
N ASN A 238 -28.03 50.71 -10.74
CA ASN A 238 -26.58 50.82 -10.58
C ASN A 238 -26.09 50.44 -9.17
N ALA A 239 -26.89 49.63 -8.46
CA ALA A 239 -26.49 48.99 -7.21
C ALA A 239 -26.34 47.48 -7.40
N ILE A 240 -25.36 46.88 -6.73
CA ILE A 240 -25.10 45.43 -6.75
C ILE A 240 -24.76 44.89 -5.36
N LEU A 241 -25.25 43.69 -5.07
CA LEU A 241 -24.96 42.92 -3.86
C LEU A 241 -24.20 41.65 -4.20
N LEU A 242 -23.06 41.42 -3.56
CA LEU A 242 -22.37 40.13 -3.57
C LEU A 242 -22.38 39.56 -2.14
N ALA A 243 -22.81 38.32 -1.99
CA ALA A 243 -22.80 37.63 -0.71
C ALA A 243 -22.10 36.27 -0.82
N SER A 244 -21.24 35.94 0.15
CA SER A 244 -20.62 34.62 0.25
C SER A 244 -21.46 33.70 1.15
N LEU A 245 -21.74 32.50 0.66
CA LEU A 245 -22.41 31.44 1.43
C LEU A 245 -21.53 30.16 1.45
N PRO A 246 -21.54 29.39 2.55
CA PRO A 246 -20.92 28.06 2.61
C PRO A 246 -21.51 27.10 1.57
N GLU A 247 -20.70 26.13 1.12
CA GLU A 247 -21.16 25.08 0.18
C GLU A 247 -21.44 23.74 0.88
N SER A 248 -20.79 23.48 2.02
CA SER A 248 -20.90 22.19 2.71
C SER A 248 -21.39 22.31 4.15
N ASP A 249 -22.15 21.31 4.59
CA ASP A 249 -22.67 21.19 5.97
C ASP A 249 -21.55 21.24 7.03
N LEU A 250 -20.31 20.88 6.66
CA LEU A 250 -19.12 20.93 7.51
C LEU A 250 -18.71 22.37 7.88
N GLU A 251 -18.89 23.33 6.98
CA GLU A 251 -18.54 24.74 7.19
C GLU A 251 -19.59 25.52 7.99
N VAL A 252 -20.79 24.96 8.09
CA VAL A 252 -22.00 25.66 8.52
C VAL A 252 -22.13 25.70 10.05
N GLY A 253 -21.47 24.80 10.77
CA GLY A 253 -21.30 24.88 12.22
C GLY A 253 -22.54 24.50 13.04
N GLY A 254 -23.13 23.34 12.74
CA GLY A 254 -24.24 22.72 13.48
C GLY A 254 -25.64 23.08 12.96
N ASP A 255 -26.69 22.55 13.60
CA ASP A 255 -28.09 22.63 13.13
C ASP A 255 -28.59 24.07 12.89
N MET A 256 -28.18 25.02 13.74
CA MET A 256 -28.56 26.44 13.59
C MET A 256 -27.91 27.07 12.37
N GLY A 257 -26.67 26.69 12.06
CA GLY A 257 -26.03 27.08 10.82
C GLY A 257 -26.80 26.53 9.62
N GLN A 258 -27.21 25.25 9.65
CA GLN A 258 -27.91 24.63 8.52
C GLN A 258 -29.22 25.35 8.25
N ARG A 259 -29.94 25.68 9.33
CA ARG A 259 -31.15 26.49 9.25
C ARG A 259 -30.89 27.87 8.67
N ALA A 260 -29.80 28.53 9.06
CA ALA A 260 -29.41 29.83 8.51
C ALA A 260 -29.11 29.74 7.01
N LEU A 261 -28.28 28.78 6.57
CA LEU A 261 -27.94 28.55 5.17
C LEU A 261 -29.20 28.30 4.33
N ASN A 262 -30.03 27.31 4.73
CA ASN A 262 -31.27 26.96 4.05
C ASN A 262 -32.26 28.15 3.95
N SER A 263 -32.21 29.08 4.91
CA SER A 263 -33.08 30.26 4.90
C SER A 263 -32.54 31.33 3.96
N LEU A 264 -31.22 31.58 3.97
CA LEU A 264 -30.56 32.54 3.09
C LEU A 264 -30.61 32.11 1.62
N GLU A 265 -30.33 30.84 1.33
CA GLU A 265 -30.36 30.29 -0.03
C GLU A 265 -31.71 30.54 -0.72
N LYS A 266 -32.83 30.45 -0.02
CA LYS A 266 -34.17 30.70 -0.61
C LYS A 266 -34.32 32.10 -1.21
N TYR A 267 -33.63 33.09 -0.67
CA TYR A 267 -33.71 34.48 -1.13
C TYR A 267 -32.68 34.79 -2.22
N PHE A 268 -31.50 34.17 -2.15
CA PHE A 268 -30.47 34.31 -3.18
C PHE A 268 -30.76 33.45 -4.43
N ALA A 269 -31.31 32.24 -4.29
CA ALA A 269 -31.65 31.31 -5.38
C ALA A 269 -32.72 31.83 -6.37
N ARG A 270 -33.44 32.89 -6.01
CA ARG A 270 -34.44 33.53 -6.91
C ARG A 270 -33.84 34.57 -7.86
N VAL A 271 -32.51 34.75 -7.87
CA VAL A 271 -31.82 35.84 -8.58
C VAL A 271 -30.58 35.34 -9.35
N GLU A 272 -30.47 34.03 -9.60
CA GLU A 272 -29.20 33.40 -9.99
C GLU A 272 -28.80 33.62 -11.46
N SER A 273 -27.53 33.95 -11.70
CA SER A 273 -26.83 33.66 -12.95
C SER A 273 -25.66 32.71 -12.68
N VAL A 274 -25.53 31.73 -13.57
CA VAL A 274 -24.74 30.50 -13.43
C VAL A 274 -23.26 30.79 -13.20
N TRP A 275 -22.73 30.44 -12.02
CA TRP A 275 -21.29 30.40 -11.79
C TRP A 275 -20.70 29.09 -12.31
N LYS A 276 -19.70 29.16 -13.20
CA LYS A 276 -18.94 27.98 -13.64
C LYS A 276 -17.85 27.63 -12.63
N PRO A 277 -17.73 26.35 -12.22
CA PRO A 277 -16.56 25.86 -11.49
C PRO A 277 -15.26 26.21 -12.24
N VAL A 278 -14.22 26.60 -11.52
CA VAL A 278 -12.87 26.87 -12.07
C VAL A 278 -12.37 25.59 -12.76
N ALA A 279 -11.96 25.65 -14.02
CA ALA A 279 -11.45 24.46 -14.69
C ALA A 279 -10.10 24.03 -14.06
N THR A 280 -9.76 22.74 -14.10
CA THR A 280 -8.48 22.23 -13.56
C THR A 280 -7.29 22.96 -14.17
N GLU A 281 -7.38 23.34 -15.45
CA GLU A 281 -6.39 24.10 -16.19
C GLU A 281 -6.18 25.53 -15.63
N GLU A 282 -7.25 26.16 -15.13
CA GLU A 282 -7.17 27.49 -14.51
C GLU A 282 -6.48 27.44 -13.14
N ALA A 283 -6.55 26.31 -12.45
CA ALA A 283 -5.88 26.11 -11.18
C ALA A 283 -4.34 26.17 -11.34
N PHE A 284 -3.80 25.72 -12.48
CA PHE A 284 -2.37 25.80 -12.77
C PHE A 284 -1.89 27.25 -12.80
N GLU A 285 -2.64 28.09 -13.49
CA GLU A 285 -2.33 29.52 -13.65
C GLU A 285 -2.45 30.29 -12.32
N ILE A 286 -3.41 29.93 -11.47
CA ILE A 286 -3.54 30.48 -10.11
C ILE A 286 -2.28 30.17 -9.29
N VAL A 287 -1.84 28.91 -9.27
CA VAL A 287 -0.65 28.49 -8.50
C VAL A 287 0.61 29.13 -9.08
N ARG A 288 0.74 29.18 -10.40
CA ARG A 288 1.87 29.79 -11.10
C ARG A 288 2.02 31.28 -10.76
N ARG A 289 0.96 32.09 -10.94
CA ARG A 289 0.99 33.54 -10.65
C ARG A 289 1.27 33.85 -9.17
N ARG A 290 0.80 32.99 -8.27
CA ARG A 290 0.99 33.19 -6.82
C ARG A 290 2.38 32.80 -6.33
N LEU A 291 3.03 31.82 -6.96
CA LEU A 291 4.32 31.29 -6.47
C LEU A 291 5.52 31.83 -7.26
N PHE A 292 5.32 32.30 -8.50
CA PHE A 292 6.38 32.79 -9.38
C PHE A 292 6.21 34.26 -9.75
N ASP A 293 7.30 35.00 -9.64
CA ASP A 293 7.42 36.41 -10.07
C ASP A 293 7.53 36.49 -11.60
N THR A 294 8.32 35.59 -12.17
CA THR A 294 8.43 35.44 -13.63
C THR A 294 8.66 33.98 -13.99
N VAL A 295 8.13 33.57 -15.15
CA VAL A 295 8.42 32.27 -15.77
C VAL A 295 9.57 32.33 -16.78
N GLY A 296 10.29 33.47 -16.84
CA GLY A 296 11.44 33.69 -17.71
C GLY A 296 11.08 34.00 -19.16
N ASP A 297 12.05 33.80 -20.05
CA ASP A 297 11.87 33.99 -21.50
C ASP A 297 10.93 32.90 -22.06
N THR A 298 9.87 33.35 -22.75
CA THR A 298 8.88 32.48 -23.38
C THR A 298 9.52 31.51 -24.38
N ALA A 299 10.59 31.91 -25.08
CA ALA A 299 11.28 31.03 -26.02
C ALA A 299 12.01 29.88 -25.31
N GLU A 300 12.61 30.14 -24.14
CA GLU A 300 13.30 29.13 -23.34
C GLU A 300 12.29 28.16 -22.71
N MET A 301 11.21 28.69 -22.13
CA MET A 301 10.08 27.88 -21.63
C MET A 301 9.51 26.98 -22.73
N ASP A 302 9.20 27.54 -23.89
CA ASP A 302 8.64 26.80 -25.02
C ASP A 302 9.57 25.69 -25.50
N SER A 303 10.88 25.92 -25.46
CA SER A 303 11.89 24.90 -25.79
C SER A 303 11.86 23.74 -24.79
N VAL A 304 11.71 24.01 -23.49
CA VAL A 304 11.60 22.96 -22.46
C VAL A 304 10.31 22.17 -22.66
N CYS A 305 9.16 22.84 -22.72
CA CYS A 305 7.85 22.19 -22.89
C CYS A 305 7.80 21.37 -24.19
N LYS A 306 8.39 21.86 -25.28
CA LYS A 306 8.50 21.12 -26.54
C LYS A 306 9.37 19.87 -26.40
N ALA A 307 10.52 19.96 -25.73
CA ALA A 307 11.39 18.80 -25.53
C ALA A 307 10.69 17.68 -24.73
N PHE A 308 9.87 18.04 -23.73
CA PHE A 308 9.02 17.09 -23.02
C PHE A 308 7.92 16.49 -23.92
N ALA A 309 7.19 17.33 -24.68
CA ALA A 309 6.14 16.84 -25.58
C ALA A 309 6.69 15.92 -26.68
N ASP A 310 7.86 16.25 -27.25
CA ASP A 310 8.57 15.41 -28.22
C ASP A 310 8.97 14.07 -27.57
N PHE A 311 9.59 14.12 -26.39
CA PHE A 311 9.97 12.91 -25.64
C PHE A 311 8.77 12.01 -25.32
N TYR A 312 7.62 12.59 -24.95
CA TYR A 312 6.40 11.84 -24.68
C TYR A 312 5.84 11.17 -25.93
N ARG A 313 5.87 11.87 -27.08
CA ARG A 313 5.43 11.31 -28.37
C ARG A 313 6.32 10.17 -28.84
N ASP A 314 7.63 10.32 -28.69
CA ASP A 314 8.60 9.29 -29.06
C ASP A 314 8.47 8.01 -28.22
N ASN A 315 7.85 8.11 -27.04
CA ASN A 315 7.67 7.01 -26.08
C ASN A 315 6.20 6.67 -25.80
N GLY A 316 5.28 6.98 -26.72
CA GLY A 316 3.84 6.89 -26.50
C GLY A 316 3.29 5.49 -26.16
N SER A 317 4.03 4.41 -26.43
CA SER A 317 3.64 3.05 -26.03
C SER A 317 3.78 2.77 -24.53
N LYS A 318 4.55 3.59 -23.80
CA LYS A 318 4.84 3.43 -22.36
C LYS A 318 4.26 4.55 -21.49
N LEU A 319 3.67 5.56 -22.12
CA LEU A 319 3.15 6.75 -21.46
C LEU A 319 1.64 6.88 -21.71
N PRO A 320 0.91 7.65 -20.87
CA PRO A 320 -0.52 7.82 -21.03
C PRO A 320 -0.91 8.43 -22.39
N SER A 321 -2.02 7.98 -22.98
CA SER A 321 -2.42 8.37 -24.34
C SER A 321 -2.72 9.86 -24.52
N ASP A 322 -3.15 10.55 -23.47
CA ASP A 322 -3.39 11.99 -23.45
C ASP A 322 -2.12 12.81 -23.70
N THR A 323 -0.94 12.29 -23.30
CA THR A 323 0.36 12.94 -23.52
C THR A 323 0.76 13.10 -24.98
N GLN A 324 0.06 12.39 -25.88
CA GLN A 324 0.31 12.39 -27.32
C GLN A 324 -0.36 13.56 -28.04
N THR A 325 -1.17 14.35 -27.34
CA THR A 325 -2.01 15.41 -27.91
C THR A 325 -1.34 16.78 -27.86
N THR A 326 -1.68 17.65 -28.80
CA THR A 326 -1.29 19.08 -28.75
C THR A 326 -1.81 19.75 -27.47
N HIS A 327 -3.00 19.35 -27.02
CA HIS A 327 -3.58 19.83 -25.77
C HIS A 327 -2.67 19.58 -24.56
N TYR A 328 -2.04 18.39 -24.47
CA TYR A 328 -1.10 18.13 -23.37
C TYR A 328 0.16 18.99 -23.44
N GLN A 329 0.63 19.32 -24.65
CA GLN A 329 1.72 20.29 -24.83
C GLN A 329 1.32 21.69 -24.35
N GLU A 330 0.08 22.11 -24.59
CA GLU A 330 -0.47 23.37 -24.07
C GLU A 330 -0.56 23.34 -22.53
N ARG A 331 -1.01 22.22 -21.95
CA ARG A 331 -1.00 22.02 -20.49
C ARG A 331 0.41 22.19 -19.89
N LEU A 332 1.43 21.60 -20.52
CA LEU A 332 2.83 21.77 -20.11
C LEU A 332 3.29 23.24 -20.13
N ARG A 333 2.81 24.04 -21.08
CA ARG A 333 3.13 25.47 -21.17
C ARG A 333 2.43 26.27 -20.06
N GLN A 334 1.15 25.99 -19.82
CA GLN A 334 0.35 26.69 -18.80
C GLN A 334 0.80 26.37 -17.38
N SER A 335 1.25 25.15 -17.12
CA SER A 335 1.68 24.71 -15.79
C SER A 335 3.15 25.02 -15.48
N TYR A 336 3.96 25.42 -16.47
CA TYR A 336 5.39 25.65 -16.31
C TYR A 336 5.68 26.66 -15.17
N PRO A 337 6.64 26.40 -14.26
CA PRO A 337 7.63 25.31 -14.27
C PRO A 337 7.21 24.00 -13.58
N ILE A 338 5.94 23.85 -13.22
CA ILE A 338 5.40 22.67 -12.52
C ILE A 338 4.84 21.69 -13.55
N HIS A 339 5.15 20.40 -13.39
CA HIS A 339 4.63 19.38 -14.29
C HIS A 339 3.12 19.12 -14.03
N PRO A 340 2.26 18.99 -15.08
CA PRO A 340 0.82 18.80 -14.91
C PRO A 340 0.43 17.63 -14.00
N GLU A 341 1.21 16.54 -14.03
CA GLU A 341 0.99 15.36 -13.19
C GLU A 341 0.96 15.68 -11.68
N ILE A 342 1.68 16.70 -11.18
CA ILE A 342 1.58 17.10 -9.76
C ILE A 342 0.16 17.57 -9.45
N PHE A 343 -0.40 18.40 -10.32
CA PHE A 343 -1.73 18.96 -10.12
C PHE A 343 -2.81 17.91 -10.29
N ASP A 344 -2.67 17.01 -11.27
CA ASP A 344 -3.59 15.90 -11.46
C ASP A 344 -3.66 15.06 -10.17
N ARG A 345 -2.51 14.74 -9.54
CA ARG A 345 -2.52 14.05 -8.23
C ARG A 345 -3.16 14.89 -7.13
N LEU A 346 -2.80 16.16 -6.97
CA LEU A 346 -3.30 16.98 -5.87
C LEU A 346 -4.80 17.35 -5.97
N TYR A 347 -5.32 17.55 -7.19
CA TYR A 347 -6.71 17.93 -7.41
C TYR A 347 -7.65 16.75 -7.66
N GLU A 348 -7.16 15.62 -8.19
CA GLU A 348 -8.00 14.43 -8.39
C GLU A 348 -7.93 13.51 -7.17
N ASP A 349 -6.73 13.20 -6.66
CA ASP A 349 -6.55 12.19 -5.61
C ASP A 349 -6.58 12.80 -4.21
N TRP A 350 -5.84 13.88 -3.96
CA TRP A 350 -5.78 14.47 -2.62
C TRP A 350 -7.04 15.25 -2.25
N SER A 351 -7.81 15.69 -3.25
CA SER A 351 -9.07 16.42 -3.04
C SER A 351 -10.19 15.55 -2.46
N THR A 352 -10.01 14.23 -2.44
CA THR A 352 -10.91 13.26 -1.80
C THR A 352 -10.72 13.18 -0.29
N LEU A 353 -9.67 13.80 0.28
CA LEU A 353 -9.43 13.83 1.72
C LEU A 353 -10.27 14.93 2.38
N ASP A 354 -11.09 14.57 3.38
CA ASP A 354 -12.09 15.46 4.03
C ASP A 354 -11.52 16.79 4.55
N LYS A 355 -10.25 16.81 4.98
CA LYS A 355 -9.59 17.99 5.56
C LYS A 355 -8.72 18.76 4.57
N PHE A 356 -8.60 18.28 3.33
CA PHE A 356 -7.71 18.88 2.35
C PHE A 356 -8.33 20.15 1.76
N GLN A 357 -7.72 21.28 2.10
CA GLN A 357 -8.11 22.58 1.55
C GLN A 357 -7.58 22.67 0.11
N ARG A 358 -8.39 22.30 -0.89
CA ARG A 358 -7.94 22.08 -2.28
C ARG A 358 -7.01 23.16 -2.81
N THR A 359 -7.45 24.42 -2.90
CA THR A 359 -6.60 25.49 -3.49
C THR A 359 -5.54 26.01 -2.53
N ARG A 360 -5.92 26.32 -1.28
CA ARG A 360 -5.00 26.88 -0.26
C ARG A 360 -3.92 25.88 0.17
N GLY A 361 -4.31 24.63 0.35
CA GLY A 361 -3.44 23.51 0.71
C GLY A 361 -2.40 23.23 -0.38
N VAL A 362 -2.80 23.25 -1.65
CA VAL A 362 -1.87 23.12 -2.80
C VAL A 362 -0.88 24.27 -2.83
N LEU A 363 -1.34 25.53 -2.74
CA LEU A 363 -0.45 26.70 -2.70
C LEU A 363 0.59 26.60 -1.58
N GLN A 364 0.14 26.29 -0.36
CA GLN A 364 1.03 26.13 0.79
C GLN A 364 2.01 24.97 0.60
N TYR A 365 1.54 23.84 0.08
CA TYR A 365 2.39 22.67 -0.16
C TYR A 365 3.46 22.97 -1.19
N MET A 366 3.06 23.52 -2.34
CA MET A 366 3.98 23.86 -3.42
C MET A 366 4.96 24.97 -3.04
N ALA A 367 4.56 25.95 -2.23
CA ALA A 367 5.49 26.97 -1.72
C ALA A 367 6.63 26.34 -0.90
N ILE A 368 6.32 25.40 0.01
CA ILE A 368 7.31 24.67 0.81
C ILE A 368 8.24 23.83 -0.09
N VAL A 369 7.66 23.12 -1.07
CA VAL A 369 8.42 22.30 -2.03
C VAL A 369 9.35 23.16 -2.89
N ILE A 370 8.85 24.23 -3.49
CA ILE A 370 9.62 25.13 -4.35
C ILE A 370 10.75 25.79 -3.56
N HIS A 371 10.48 26.28 -2.35
CA HIS A 371 11.50 26.83 -1.45
C HIS A 371 12.62 25.82 -1.20
N ARG A 372 12.26 24.56 -0.86
CA ARG A 372 13.25 23.50 -0.62
C ARG A 372 14.05 23.16 -1.88
N LEU A 373 13.39 23.05 -3.04
CA LEU A 373 14.05 22.76 -4.33
C LEU A 373 14.98 23.88 -4.77
N TRP A 374 14.62 25.13 -4.50
CA TRP A 374 15.46 26.28 -4.79
C TRP A 374 16.76 26.25 -3.97
N ASN A 375 16.62 26.03 -2.66
CA ASN A 375 17.75 25.99 -1.72
C ASN A 375 18.67 24.78 -1.92
N SER A 376 18.15 23.67 -2.45
CA SER A 376 18.94 22.47 -2.76
C SER A 376 19.59 22.48 -4.14
N ASP A 377 19.53 23.60 -4.87
CA ASP A 377 20.09 23.74 -6.23
C ASP A 377 19.53 22.71 -7.23
N ASN A 378 18.23 22.39 -7.14
CA ASN A 378 17.60 21.38 -8.00
C ASN A 378 17.84 21.67 -9.50
N ARG A 379 18.31 20.65 -10.25
CA ARG A 379 18.68 20.77 -11.67
C ARG A 379 17.66 20.18 -12.64
N ASP A 380 16.44 19.90 -12.18
CA ASP A 380 15.41 19.37 -13.06
C ASP A 380 14.90 20.45 -14.02
N ALA A 381 14.45 20.02 -15.20
CA ALA A 381 13.86 20.93 -16.19
C ALA A 381 12.42 21.35 -15.83
N LEU A 382 11.71 20.50 -15.07
CA LEU A 382 10.39 20.77 -14.50
C LEU A 382 10.34 20.26 -13.05
N ILE A 383 9.48 20.86 -12.24
CA ILE A 383 9.14 20.33 -10.92
C ILE A 383 8.16 19.18 -11.13
N MET A 384 8.65 17.95 -10.99
CA MET A 384 7.89 16.72 -11.22
C MET A 384 7.50 16.02 -9.90
N PRO A 385 6.53 15.08 -9.91
CA PRO A 385 6.23 14.26 -8.73
C PRO A 385 7.48 13.61 -8.13
N GLY A 386 8.37 13.07 -8.97
CA GLY A 386 9.65 12.49 -8.53
C GLY A 386 10.66 13.50 -7.96
N SER A 387 10.46 14.81 -8.21
CA SER A 387 11.33 15.87 -7.71
C SER A 387 11.00 16.25 -6.26
N ILE A 388 9.81 15.90 -5.74
CA ILE A 388 9.36 16.32 -4.40
C ILE A 388 10.34 15.83 -3.31
N PRO A 389 11.01 16.72 -2.57
CA PRO A 389 12.05 16.35 -1.62
C PRO A 389 11.44 15.94 -0.27
N LEU A 390 10.97 14.69 -0.18
CA LEU A 390 10.36 14.11 1.03
C LEU A 390 11.38 13.79 2.13
N ASP A 391 12.68 13.86 1.82
CA ASP A 391 13.79 13.83 2.78
C ASP A 391 13.76 15.03 3.75
N ASP A 392 13.27 16.19 3.28
CA ASP A 392 13.12 17.40 4.08
C ASP A 392 11.95 17.30 5.07
N SER A 393 12.18 17.67 6.33
CA SER A 393 11.17 17.56 7.39
C SER A 393 9.96 18.44 7.17
N ASN A 394 10.12 19.65 6.62
CA ASN A 394 8.98 20.56 6.40
C ASN A 394 8.09 20.04 5.27
N VAL A 395 8.71 19.58 4.18
CA VAL A 395 7.99 18.97 3.05
C VAL A 395 7.30 17.68 3.48
N ARG A 396 7.99 16.80 4.24
CA ARG A 396 7.43 15.56 4.78
C ARG A 396 6.23 15.84 5.68
N ASN A 397 6.40 16.71 6.68
CA ASN A 397 5.34 17.06 7.63
C ASN A 397 4.11 17.63 6.92
N LYS A 398 4.31 18.48 5.91
CA LYS A 398 3.18 19.01 5.12
C LYS A 398 2.52 17.92 4.26
N SER A 399 3.30 17.00 3.70
CA SER A 399 2.79 15.88 2.89
C SER A 399 1.90 14.95 3.71
N ILE A 400 2.26 14.66 4.96
CA ILE A 400 1.49 13.73 5.80
C ILE A 400 0.39 14.39 6.63
N HIS A 401 0.29 15.72 6.64
CA HIS A 401 -0.61 16.48 7.50
C HIS A 401 -2.09 16.08 7.36
N TYR A 402 -2.50 15.71 6.14
CA TYR A 402 -3.88 15.31 5.83
C TYR A 402 -4.08 13.79 5.77
N LEU A 403 -3.01 13.01 5.98
CA LEU A 403 -3.03 11.56 5.89
C LEU A 403 -3.23 10.92 7.28
N PRO A 404 -3.63 9.64 7.35
CA PRO A 404 -3.68 8.88 8.61
C PRO A 404 -2.31 8.84 9.32
N GLN A 405 -2.31 8.52 10.61
CA GLN A 405 -1.04 8.36 11.36
C GLN A 405 -0.21 7.17 10.81
N GLY A 406 1.12 7.25 10.96
CA GLY A 406 2.05 6.17 10.63
C GLY A 406 2.85 6.35 9.33
N TRP A 407 2.64 7.43 8.57
CA TRP A 407 3.38 7.67 7.32
C TRP A 407 4.83 8.12 7.50
N GLU A 408 5.18 8.76 8.61
CA GLU A 408 6.54 9.29 8.81
C GLU A 408 7.62 8.18 8.78
N PRO A 409 7.49 7.06 9.53
CA PRO A 409 8.42 5.94 9.43
C PRO A 409 8.50 5.32 8.02
N VAL A 410 7.38 5.29 7.29
CA VAL A 410 7.34 4.77 5.90
C VAL A 410 8.14 5.69 4.98
N ILE A 411 7.96 7.01 5.09
CA ILE A 411 8.72 7.96 4.25
C ILE A 411 10.22 7.87 4.54
N GLU A 412 10.59 7.82 5.83
CA GLU A 412 12.00 7.78 6.23
C GLU A 412 12.72 6.50 5.81
N LYS A 413 12.04 5.34 5.84
CA LYS A 413 12.70 4.05 5.56
C LYS A 413 12.48 3.55 4.12
N GLU A 414 11.35 3.85 3.51
CA GLU A 414 10.88 3.15 2.30
C GLU A 414 10.70 4.08 1.09
N ILE A 415 10.73 5.40 1.28
CA ILE A 415 10.47 6.36 0.20
C ILE A 415 11.67 7.26 -0.07
N ASP A 416 12.11 8.07 0.91
CA ASP A 416 13.06 9.14 0.62
C ASP A 416 13.96 9.56 1.79
N GLY A 417 13.94 8.88 2.93
CA GLY A 417 14.88 9.21 3.99
C GLY A 417 16.35 8.98 3.60
N PRO A 418 17.30 9.56 4.35
CA PRO A 418 18.74 9.54 4.03
C PRO A 418 19.37 8.14 4.11
N ARG A 419 18.69 7.17 4.73
CA ARG A 419 19.07 5.75 4.80
C ARG A 419 17.92 4.85 4.38
N SER A 420 17.11 5.34 3.43
CA SER A 420 15.97 4.60 2.92
C SER A 420 16.39 3.54 1.90
N GLU A 421 15.59 2.50 1.75
CA GLU A 421 15.84 1.45 0.74
C GLU A 421 15.96 2.03 -0.69
N PRO A 422 15.18 3.03 -1.13
CA PRO A 422 15.41 3.67 -2.44
C PRO A 422 16.75 4.40 -2.52
N HIS A 423 17.22 5.04 -1.44
CA HIS A 423 18.56 5.63 -1.39
C HIS A 423 19.65 4.56 -1.58
N ASP A 424 19.51 3.42 -0.91
CA ASP A 424 20.46 2.31 -1.02
C ASP A 424 20.43 1.66 -2.42
N ILE A 425 19.25 1.51 -3.03
CA ILE A 425 19.12 1.01 -4.41
C ILE A 425 19.84 1.93 -5.40
N ASP A 426 19.63 3.24 -5.29
CA ASP A 426 20.31 4.24 -6.12
C ASP A 426 21.84 4.23 -5.88
N GLY A 427 22.27 3.98 -4.64
CA GLY A 427 23.70 3.92 -4.27
C GLY A 427 24.44 2.66 -4.73
N MET A 428 23.75 1.54 -4.94
CA MET A 428 24.36 0.27 -5.36
C MET A 428 24.49 0.12 -6.89
N ASP A 429 23.69 0.85 -7.68
CA ASP A 429 23.73 0.79 -9.15
C ASP A 429 23.88 2.20 -9.75
N THR A 430 25.01 2.46 -10.40
CA THR A 430 25.32 3.76 -11.01
C THR A 430 24.29 4.21 -12.05
N ARG A 431 23.64 3.27 -12.74
CA ARG A 431 22.58 3.59 -13.72
C ARG A 431 21.39 4.23 -13.02
N PHE A 432 20.97 3.70 -11.86
CA PHE A 432 19.91 4.28 -11.03
C PHE A 432 20.38 5.56 -10.35
N GLY A 433 21.55 5.54 -9.71
CA GLY A 433 22.10 6.67 -8.97
C GLY A 433 22.30 7.94 -9.79
N SER A 434 22.68 7.82 -11.06
CA SER A 434 22.91 8.97 -11.97
C SER A 434 21.66 9.84 -12.20
N VAL A 435 20.47 9.26 -12.04
CA VAL A 435 19.18 9.95 -12.21
C VAL A 435 18.28 9.86 -10.97
N GLN A 436 18.77 9.24 -9.90
CA GLN A 436 18.01 8.95 -8.66
C GLN A 436 16.71 8.19 -8.94
N ALA A 437 16.79 7.16 -9.78
CA ALA A 437 15.62 6.47 -10.33
C ALA A 437 14.70 5.92 -9.22
N ALA A 438 15.27 5.31 -8.18
CA ALA A 438 14.51 4.65 -7.12
C ALA A 438 13.74 5.68 -6.28
N ARG A 439 14.42 6.74 -5.83
CA ARG A 439 13.78 7.80 -5.02
C ARG A 439 12.72 8.55 -5.81
N ARG A 440 12.98 8.90 -7.07
CA ARG A 440 11.97 9.54 -7.94
C ARG A 440 10.73 8.69 -8.11
N ALA A 441 10.90 7.39 -8.37
CA ALA A 441 9.80 6.45 -8.48
C ALA A 441 9.02 6.34 -7.16
N ALA A 442 9.71 6.19 -6.03
CA ALA A 442 9.06 6.09 -4.72
C ALA A 442 8.26 7.36 -4.36
N ARG A 443 8.82 8.56 -4.57
CA ARG A 443 8.13 9.85 -4.36
C ARG A 443 6.87 9.98 -5.24
N THR A 444 6.97 9.56 -6.50
CA THR A 444 5.84 9.60 -7.43
C THR A 444 4.73 8.63 -7.03
N ILE A 445 5.10 7.41 -6.63
CA ILE A 445 4.15 6.42 -6.11
C ILE A 445 3.48 6.95 -4.85
N PHE A 446 4.24 7.53 -3.92
CA PHE A 446 3.68 8.14 -2.71
C PHE A 446 2.66 9.23 -3.05
N LEU A 447 3.03 10.21 -3.88
CA LEU A 447 2.13 11.31 -4.24
C LEU A 447 0.81 10.81 -4.85
N GLY A 448 0.88 9.79 -5.71
CA GLY A 448 -0.30 9.26 -6.39
C GLY A 448 -0.99 8.06 -5.74
N SER A 449 -0.63 7.69 -4.51
CA SER A 449 -1.29 6.57 -3.83
C SER A 449 -1.54 6.78 -2.34
N ALA A 450 -0.87 7.74 -1.70
CA ALA A 450 -1.06 8.02 -0.28
C ALA A 450 -2.49 8.46 0.11
N PRO A 451 -3.24 9.22 -0.72
CA PRO A 451 -4.63 9.58 -0.43
C PRO A 451 -5.62 8.40 -0.49
N SER A 452 -5.24 7.27 -1.10
CA SER A 452 -6.15 6.14 -1.31
C SER A 452 -6.60 5.52 0.02
N THR A 453 -7.92 5.41 0.19
CA THR A 453 -8.52 4.68 1.31
C THR A 453 -8.62 3.18 1.01
N VAL A 454 -8.74 2.36 2.06
CA VAL A 454 -8.86 0.89 1.94
C VAL A 454 -10.14 0.48 1.19
N ASP A 455 -11.17 1.34 1.21
CA ASP A 455 -12.47 1.10 0.57
C ASP A 455 -12.49 1.41 -0.94
N GLN A 456 -11.40 1.95 -1.51
CA GLN A 456 -11.34 2.22 -2.95
C GLN A 456 -11.27 0.92 -3.76
N MET A 457 -12.16 0.79 -4.74
CA MET A 457 -12.27 -0.38 -5.62
C MET A 457 -11.04 -0.57 -6.53
N ILE A 458 -10.30 0.52 -6.82
CA ILE A 458 -9.06 0.51 -7.59
C ILE A 458 -8.04 1.33 -6.79
N ARG A 459 -6.97 0.69 -6.34
CA ARG A 459 -5.92 1.34 -5.55
C ARG A 459 -4.63 1.48 -6.35
N GLY A 460 -3.89 2.56 -6.07
CA GLY A 460 -2.53 2.77 -6.56
C GLY A 460 -2.42 3.38 -7.95
N ILE A 461 -1.22 3.87 -8.22
CA ILE A 461 -0.85 4.55 -9.46
C ILE A 461 -0.36 3.55 -10.51
N LYS A 462 -0.74 3.76 -11.76
CA LYS A 462 -0.33 2.92 -12.88
C LYS A 462 1.13 3.16 -13.27
N ILE A 463 1.80 2.16 -13.83
CA ILE A 463 3.20 2.27 -14.31
C ILE A 463 3.39 3.44 -15.28
N ASP A 464 2.50 3.60 -16.27
CA ASP A 464 2.57 4.69 -17.26
C ASP A 464 2.58 6.09 -16.60
N ARG A 465 1.77 6.28 -15.56
CA ARG A 465 1.71 7.50 -14.74
C ARG A 465 2.93 7.65 -13.82
N ILE A 466 3.47 6.56 -13.27
CA ILE A 466 4.74 6.62 -12.53
C ILE A 466 5.88 7.08 -13.45
N LEU A 467 5.96 6.53 -14.66
CA LEU A 467 6.95 6.93 -15.66
C LEU A 467 6.79 8.42 -16.04
N LEU A 468 5.54 8.85 -16.29
CA LEU A 468 5.24 10.26 -16.57
C LEU A 468 5.68 11.20 -15.44
N GLY A 469 5.50 10.79 -14.17
CA GLY A 469 5.89 11.57 -13.00
C GLY A 469 7.38 11.51 -12.64
N THR A 470 8.20 10.73 -13.35
CA THR A 470 9.62 10.49 -13.00
C THR A 470 10.63 10.81 -14.10
N VAL A 471 10.33 10.46 -15.35
CA VAL A 471 11.29 10.46 -16.46
C VAL A 471 11.37 11.84 -17.11
N GLN A 472 12.59 12.33 -17.34
CA GLN A 472 12.86 13.56 -18.06
C GLN A 472 13.48 13.29 -19.45
N PRO A 473 13.36 14.23 -20.40
CA PRO A 473 14.02 14.12 -21.70
C PRO A 473 15.53 13.94 -21.54
N GLY A 474 16.10 13.03 -22.34
CA GLY A 474 17.50 12.62 -22.25
C GLY A 474 17.76 11.47 -21.27
N GLN A 475 16.76 11.03 -20.49
CA GLN A 475 16.84 9.84 -19.64
C GLN A 475 16.21 8.62 -20.33
N THR A 476 16.61 7.42 -19.91
CA THR A 476 16.13 6.15 -20.49
C THR A 476 15.00 5.56 -19.66
N ILE A 477 13.81 5.37 -20.23
CA ILE A 477 12.63 4.82 -19.53
C ILE A 477 12.90 3.46 -18.90
N GLY A 478 13.67 2.59 -19.58
CA GLY A 478 13.98 1.24 -19.08
C GLY A 478 14.66 1.22 -17.71
N VAL A 479 15.41 2.28 -17.37
CA VAL A 479 16.02 2.44 -16.03
C VAL A 479 14.96 2.49 -14.94
N TYR A 480 13.84 3.18 -15.19
CA TYR A 480 12.74 3.31 -14.25
C TYR A 480 11.87 2.05 -14.21
N GLU A 481 11.66 1.37 -15.34
CA GLU A 481 10.99 0.06 -15.35
C GLU A 481 11.75 -0.99 -14.53
N ASP A 482 13.09 -1.00 -14.61
CA ASP A 482 13.92 -1.90 -13.83
C ASP A 482 13.96 -1.53 -12.35
N VAL A 483 14.00 -0.23 -12.02
CA VAL A 483 13.99 0.19 -10.61
C VAL A 483 12.65 -0.12 -9.94
N LEU A 484 11.53 -0.06 -10.65
CA LEU A 484 10.21 -0.46 -10.12
C LEU A 484 10.17 -1.93 -9.71
N LYS A 485 10.81 -2.83 -10.47
CA LYS A 485 10.97 -4.23 -10.07
C LYS A 485 11.80 -4.33 -8.80
N ARG A 486 12.90 -3.57 -8.72
CA ARG A 486 13.79 -3.58 -7.55
C ARG A 486 13.10 -3.06 -6.28
N LEU A 487 12.29 -2.01 -6.41
CA LEU A 487 11.48 -1.46 -5.32
C LEU A 487 10.45 -2.48 -4.84
N ARG A 488 9.69 -3.10 -5.75
CA ARG A 488 8.73 -4.17 -5.43
C ARG A 488 9.39 -5.31 -4.65
N ASP A 489 10.61 -5.67 -5.05
CA ASP A 489 11.33 -6.80 -4.48
C ASP A 489 12.08 -6.45 -3.18
N ARG A 490 12.13 -5.17 -2.77
CA ARG A 490 12.84 -4.75 -1.54
C ARG A 490 11.93 -4.15 -0.48
N LEU A 491 11.01 -3.28 -0.88
CA LEU A 491 10.19 -2.48 0.01
C LEU A 491 9.12 -3.31 0.74
N HIS A 492 8.99 -3.09 2.04
CA HIS A 492 8.01 -3.73 2.92
C HIS A 492 6.65 -3.04 2.90
N TYR A 493 6.58 -1.76 2.56
CA TYR A 493 5.33 -0.99 2.59
C TYR A 493 4.79 -0.68 1.19
N LEU A 494 5.49 -1.15 0.15
CA LEU A 494 5.05 -1.10 -1.22
C LEU A 494 4.25 -2.35 -1.59
N TYR A 495 3.10 -2.12 -2.21
CA TYR A 495 2.28 -3.15 -2.81
C TYR A 495 2.25 -2.94 -4.32
N SER A 496 2.07 -4.05 -5.04
CA SER A 496 1.89 -4.04 -6.48
C SER A 496 0.82 -5.05 -6.87
N ASP A 497 -0.08 -4.67 -7.75
CA ASP A 497 -1.02 -5.57 -8.40
C ASP A 497 -1.13 -5.21 -9.89
N GLN A 498 -0.92 -6.20 -10.75
CA GLN A 498 -0.81 -6.02 -12.20
C GLN A 498 0.17 -4.88 -12.55
N ASP A 499 -0.35 -3.77 -13.09
CA ASP A 499 0.40 -2.58 -13.50
C ASP A 499 0.23 -1.40 -12.52
N ARG A 500 -0.17 -1.64 -11.26
CA ARG A 500 -0.38 -0.61 -10.24
C ARG A 500 0.51 -0.78 -9.03
N PHE A 501 0.94 0.34 -8.47
CA PHE A 501 1.77 0.41 -7.26
C PHE A 501 1.15 1.36 -6.23
N TRP A 502 1.23 1.00 -4.96
CA TRP A 502 0.84 1.90 -3.87
C TRP A 502 1.63 1.66 -2.60
N PHE A 503 1.83 2.74 -1.84
CA PHE A 503 2.29 2.63 -0.47
C PHE A 503 1.11 2.50 0.50
N ASP A 504 1.34 1.80 1.60
CA ASP A 504 0.43 1.73 2.75
C ASP A 504 1.26 1.96 4.03
N THR A 505 0.61 2.31 5.14
CA THR A 505 1.22 2.32 6.47
C THR A 505 1.29 0.93 7.10
N LYS A 506 0.66 -0.07 6.48
CA LYS A 506 0.70 -1.48 6.90
C LYS A 506 1.69 -2.30 6.06
N PRO A 507 2.55 -3.12 6.68
CA PRO A 507 3.55 -3.90 5.96
C PRO A 507 2.90 -4.99 5.09
N ASN A 508 3.48 -5.21 3.92
CA ASN A 508 3.13 -6.27 2.99
C ASN A 508 3.55 -7.63 3.58
N LEU A 509 2.56 -8.42 3.98
CA LEU A 509 2.77 -9.71 4.65
C LEU A 509 3.62 -10.70 3.85
N ARG A 510 3.50 -10.68 2.52
CA ARG A 510 4.31 -11.55 1.67
C ARG A 510 5.78 -11.15 1.73
N ARG A 511 6.07 -9.84 1.74
CA ARG A 511 7.44 -9.33 1.86
C ARG A 511 8.02 -9.61 3.23
N GLU A 512 7.22 -9.42 4.28
CA GLU A 512 7.59 -9.80 5.65
C GLU A 512 7.95 -11.29 5.73
N MET A 513 7.14 -12.15 5.11
CA MET A 513 7.41 -13.59 5.06
C MET A 513 8.74 -13.91 4.37
N GLU A 514 9.00 -13.35 3.18
CA GLU A 514 10.27 -13.59 2.47
C GLU A 514 11.49 -13.10 3.27
N SER A 515 11.35 -11.97 3.99
CA SER A 515 12.41 -11.46 4.87
C SER A 515 12.73 -12.43 6.01
N ARG A 516 11.69 -12.95 6.68
CA ARG A 516 11.86 -13.93 7.76
C ARG A 516 12.42 -15.25 7.26
N LYS A 517 12.04 -15.67 6.05
CA LYS A 517 12.48 -16.90 5.40
C LYS A 517 14.01 -17.00 5.30
N VAL A 518 14.70 -15.88 5.07
CA VAL A 518 16.17 -15.81 4.96
C VAL A 518 16.87 -16.14 6.28
N ASN A 519 16.24 -15.82 7.41
CA ASN A 519 16.82 -16.00 8.73
C ASN A 519 16.52 -17.38 9.35
N ILE A 520 15.78 -18.24 8.66
CA ILE A 520 15.40 -19.56 9.17
C ILE A 520 16.59 -20.53 9.09
N ASN A 521 16.89 -21.17 10.22
CA ASN A 521 18.02 -22.08 10.32
C ASN A 521 17.64 -23.52 9.92
N ASP A 522 18.39 -24.10 8.99
CA ASP A 522 18.13 -25.45 8.48
C ASP A 522 18.22 -26.55 9.55
N ARG A 523 19.19 -26.44 10.47
CA ARG A 523 19.45 -27.47 11.47
C ARG A 523 18.53 -27.35 12.68
N GLU A 524 18.28 -26.13 13.13
CA GLU A 524 17.55 -25.86 14.36
C GLU A 524 16.03 -25.79 14.15
N GLU A 525 15.56 -25.41 12.96
CA GLU A 525 14.13 -25.18 12.71
C GLU A 525 13.57 -26.09 11.61
N VAL A 526 14.25 -26.16 10.45
CA VAL A 526 13.75 -26.95 9.30
C VAL A 526 13.82 -28.46 9.57
N GLN A 527 14.96 -28.97 10.05
CA GLN A 527 15.11 -30.41 10.32
C GLN A 527 14.10 -30.94 11.35
N PRO A 528 13.89 -30.30 12.52
CA PRO A 528 12.90 -30.76 13.48
C PRO A 528 11.48 -30.74 12.92
N LEU A 529 11.11 -29.71 12.15
CA LEU A 529 9.81 -29.64 11.48
C LEU A 529 9.64 -30.80 10.48
N LEU A 530 10.63 -31.06 9.64
CA LEU A 530 10.56 -32.15 8.67
C LEU A 530 10.51 -33.51 9.39
N LYS A 531 11.27 -33.71 10.46
CA LYS A 531 11.21 -34.92 11.29
C LYS A 531 9.80 -35.15 11.85
N GLU A 532 9.16 -34.09 12.33
CA GLU A 532 7.78 -34.13 12.83
C GLU A 532 6.79 -34.47 11.70
N ARG A 533 6.87 -33.78 10.55
CA ARG A 533 5.94 -33.98 9.43
C ARG A 533 6.09 -35.35 8.79
N VAL A 534 7.32 -35.82 8.60
CA VAL A 534 7.61 -37.18 8.12
C VAL A 534 7.06 -38.20 9.11
N SER A 535 7.37 -38.08 10.41
CA SER A 535 6.85 -39.00 11.45
C SER A 535 5.32 -39.14 11.42
N ARG A 536 4.57 -38.07 11.14
CA ARG A 536 3.10 -38.12 11.05
C ARG A 536 2.57 -38.87 9.84
N ILE A 537 3.33 -38.98 8.75
CA ILE A 537 2.91 -39.70 7.54
C ILE A 537 2.95 -41.22 7.76
N PHE A 538 3.85 -41.68 8.63
CA PHE A 538 3.97 -43.09 8.98
C PHE A 538 2.95 -43.38 10.10
N GLY A 539 1.95 -44.20 9.79
CA GLY A 539 0.87 -44.58 10.72
C GLY A 539 1.33 -45.55 11.81
N ARG A 540 0.42 -45.91 12.73
CA ARG A 540 0.69 -46.83 13.85
C ARG A 540 0.51 -48.32 13.51
N ASN A 541 -0.19 -48.64 12.41
CA ASN A 541 -0.48 -50.03 12.03
C ASN A 541 0.52 -50.46 10.95
N HIS A 542 1.51 -51.25 11.34
CA HIS A 542 2.53 -51.82 10.46
C HIS A 542 3.17 -53.08 11.07
N SER A 543 3.80 -53.90 10.24
CA SER A 543 4.53 -55.13 10.57
C SER A 543 5.98 -54.88 11.04
N PHE A 544 6.50 -53.67 10.90
CA PHE A 544 7.82 -53.30 11.42
C PHE A 544 7.86 -53.33 12.95
N ALA A 545 8.98 -53.76 13.53
CA ALA A 545 9.25 -53.60 14.97
C ALA A 545 9.49 -52.13 15.37
N GLY A 546 9.69 -51.25 14.40
CA GLY A 546 9.74 -49.80 14.60
C GLY A 546 10.14 -49.05 13.34
N ILE A 547 9.61 -47.84 13.21
CA ILE A 547 9.95 -46.88 12.16
C ILE A 547 10.77 -45.75 12.80
N HIS A 548 11.99 -45.54 12.29
CA HIS A 548 12.99 -44.66 12.88
C HIS A 548 13.23 -43.45 11.97
N VAL A 549 12.62 -42.31 12.30
CA VAL A 549 12.68 -41.09 11.48
C VAL A 549 13.83 -40.19 11.90
N PHE A 550 14.86 -40.09 11.06
CA PHE A 550 16.06 -39.28 11.29
C PHE A 550 16.67 -39.62 12.66
N THR A 551 16.74 -40.92 12.95
CA THR A 551 17.24 -41.44 14.21
C THR A 551 18.74 -41.73 14.05
N PRO A 552 19.61 -41.20 14.93
CA PRO A 552 21.02 -41.56 14.93
C PRO A 552 21.23 -43.08 15.13
N SER A 553 22.34 -43.62 14.62
CA SER A 553 22.61 -45.07 14.64
C SER A 553 22.56 -45.68 16.05
N VAL A 554 23.00 -44.94 17.07
CA VAL A 554 23.02 -45.39 18.49
C VAL A 554 21.61 -45.67 19.05
N ASP A 555 20.62 -44.90 18.59
CA ASP A 555 19.24 -44.94 19.07
C ASP A 555 18.37 -45.94 18.29
N VAL A 556 18.87 -46.48 17.16
CA VAL A 556 18.21 -47.57 16.43
C VAL A 556 18.54 -48.89 17.14
N PRO A 557 17.56 -49.59 17.75
CA PRO A 557 17.83 -50.80 18.52
C PRO A 557 18.45 -51.93 17.68
N ASP A 558 19.28 -52.76 18.31
CA ASP A 558 19.95 -53.92 17.70
C ASP A 558 19.44 -55.22 18.36
N ASP A 559 18.15 -55.48 18.20
CA ASP A 559 17.43 -56.62 18.76
C ASP A 559 16.82 -57.49 17.65
N TYR A 560 16.42 -58.71 18.00
CA TYR A 560 15.77 -59.63 17.05
C TYR A 560 14.36 -59.13 16.66
N GLY A 561 13.65 -58.51 17.62
CA GLY A 561 12.36 -57.85 17.42
C GLY A 561 11.23 -58.77 16.91
N THR A 562 10.02 -58.23 16.82
CA THR A 562 8.85 -58.92 16.22
C THR A 562 8.75 -58.72 14.69
N GLY A 563 9.67 -57.97 14.10
CA GLY A 563 9.69 -57.51 12.71
C GLY A 563 10.99 -56.79 12.37
N PRO A 564 11.33 -56.58 11.09
CA PRO A 564 12.43 -55.69 10.71
C PRO A 564 12.13 -54.24 11.14
N ARG A 565 13.14 -53.38 11.07
CA ARG A 565 13.05 -51.95 11.39
C ARG A 565 13.24 -51.13 10.11
N LEU A 566 12.34 -50.17 9.89
CA LEU A 566 12.43 -49.22 8.79
C LEU A 566 13.12 -47.95 9.26
N VAL A 567 14.25 -47.60 8.65
CA VAL A 567 15.02 -46.40 8.99
C VAL A 567 14.82 -45.35 7.90
N ILE A 568 14.23 -44.22 8.26
CA ILE A 568 13.99 -43.12 7.33
C ILE A 568 15.16 -42.14 7.42
N LEU A 569 15.85 -41.97 6.30
CA LEU A 569 17.04 -41.13 6.20
C LEU A 569 16.68 -39.63 6.20
N PRO A 570 17.53 -38.77 6.79
CA PRO A 570 17.31 -37.33 6.79
C PRO A 570 17.44 -36.74 5.37
N PRO A 571 16.92 -35.51 5.12
CA PRO A 571 17.05 -34.84 3.82
C PRO A 571 18.49 -34.62 3.33
N GLY A 572 19.49 -34.71 4.21
CA GLY A 572 20.91 -34.65 3.85
C GLY A 572 21.47 -35.97 3.30
N ALA A 573 20.74 -37.08 3.44
CA ALA A 573 21.10 -38.42 2.98
C ALA A 573 20.10 -38.88 1.90
N ALA A 574 19.92 -38.03 0.89
CA ALA A 574 18.99 -38.27 -0.19
C ALA A 574 19.60 -39.13 -1.30
N TYR A 575 18.72 -39.78 -2.06
CA TYR A 575 19.05 -40.70 -3.13
C TYR A 575 18.61 -40.14 -4.49
N SER A 576 19.44 -40.35 -5.49
CA SER A 576 19.07 -40.30 -6.90
C SER A 576 19.80 -41.41 -7.66
N ARG A 577 19.34 -41.76 -8.86
CA ARG A 577 20.06 -42.72 -9.72
C ARG A 577 21.42 -42.18 -10.21
N ALA A 578 21.60 -40.86 -10.23
CA ALA A 578 22.83 -40.21 -10.68
C ALA A 578 23.87 -40.05 -9.56
N ASP A 579 23.40 -39.89 -8.32
CA ASP A 579 24.20 -39.77 -7.11
C ASP A 579 23.56 -40.57 -5.97
N THR A 580 24.18 -41.72 -5.68
CA THR A 580 23.74 -42.67 -4.66
C THR A 580 24.53 -42.55 -3.35
N GLN A 581 25.64 -41.79 -3.36
CA GLN A 581 26.68 -41.88 -2.32
C GLN A 581 26.16 -41.42 -0.96
N ALA A 582 25.40 -40.33 -0.92
CA ALA A 582 24.90 -39.73 0.32
C ALA A 582 23.95 -40.68 1.08
N ALA A 583 22.97 -41.26 0.37
CA ALA A 583 22.05 -42.22 0.96
C ALA A 583 22.75 -43.51 1.39
N PHE A 584 23.59 -44.09 0.53
CA PHE A 584 24.27 -45.37 0.82
C PHE A 584 25.29 -45.23 1.95
N THR A 585 26.04 -44.14 2.02
CA THR A 585 27.00 -43.91 3.11
C THR A 585 26.29 -43.78 4.46
N ALA A 586 25.18 -43.04 4.50
CA ALA A 586 24.38 -42.90 5.72
C ALA A 586 23.70 -44.21 6.13
N ALA A 587 23.16 -44.96 5.16
CA ALA A 587 22.56 -46.26 5.41
C ALA A 587 23.60 -47.29 5.87
N GLU A 588 24.79 -47.30 5.28
CA GLU A 588 25.88 -48.21 5.65
C GLU A 588 26.39 -47.95 7.06
N ASP A 589 26.53 -46.69 7.47
CA ASP A 589 26.92 -46.36 8.85
C ASP A 589 25.92 -46.93 9.87
N ILE A 590 24.62 -46.75 9.63
CA ILE A 590 23.58 -47.29 10.50
C ILE A 590 23.53 -48.83 10.43
N LEU A 591 23.81 -49.41 9.26
CA LEU A 591 23.81 -50.85 9.02
C LEU A 591 24.95 -51.55 9.76
N ARG A 592 26.16 -50.97 9.70
CA ARG A 592 27.37 -51.56 10.28
C ARG A 592 27.56 -51.18 11.75
N ASN A 593 27.00 -50.04 12.21
CA ASN A 593 27.25 -49.50 13.54
C ASN A 593 25.97 -49.19 14.34
N ARG A 594 26.08 -49.30 15.66
CA ARG A 594 25.15 -48.75 16.66
C ARG A 594 25.94 -47.82 17.58
N GLY A 595 26.01 -46.54 17.20
CA GLY A 595 27.01 -45.64 17.78
C GLY A 595 28.41 -46.16 17.47
N GLU A 596 29.24 -46.33 18.49
CA GLU A 596 30.61 -46.84 18.33
C GLU A 596 30.72 -48.38 18.28
N GLN A 597 29.60 -49.10 18.47
CA GLN A 597 29.61 -50.57 18.54
C GLN A 597 29.24 -51.19 17.19
N PRO A 598 29.92 -52.27 16.74
CA PRO A 598 29.50 -53.01 15.54
C PRO A 598 28.10 -53.58 15.71
N ARG A 599 27.22 -53.29 14.75
CA ARG A 599 25.84 -53.78 14.72
C ARG A 599 25.82 -55.25 14.33
N GLN A 600 25.08 -56.05 15.10
CA GLN A 600 25.00 -57.49 14.90
C GLN A 600 23.82 -57.86 14.01
N LYS A 601 22.61 -57.32 14.22
CA LYS A 601 21.36 -57.75 13.55
C LYS A 601 21.15 -56.95 12.27
N GLN A 602 22.15 -56.95 11.39
CA GLN A 602 22.17 -56.14 10.17
C GLN A 602 21.01 -56.48 9.23
N ASN A 603 20.65 -57.76 9.15
CA ASN A 603 19.54 -58.22 8.31
C ASN A 603 18.14 -57.84 8.85
N ARG A 604 18.06 -57.09 9.96
CA ARG A 604 16.81 -56.51 10.49
C ARG A 604 16.60 -55.06 10.07
N LEU A 605 17.44 -54.48 9.23
CA LEU A 605 17.34 -53.09 8.79
C LEU A 605 16.95 -52.95 7.32
N ILE A 606 16.00 -52.05 7.07
CA ILE A 606 15.59 -51.58 5.74
C ILE A 606 15.57 -50.06 5.78
N PHE A 607 15.92 -49.40 4.68
CA PHE A 607 16.05 -47.94 4.64
C PHE A 607 15.05 -47.29 3.70
N PHE A 608 14.63 -46.07 4.04
CA PHE A 608 13.78 -45.24 3.19
C PHE A 608 14.38 -43.85 3.02
N ALA A 609 14.68 -43.47 1.79
CA ALA A 609 15.43 -42.27 1.47
C ALA A 609 14.59 -41.19 0.76
N PRO A 610 14.90 -39.91 1.01
CA PRO A 610 14.35 -38.81 0.25
C PRO A 610 14.93 -38.75 -1.17
N ASP A 611 14.16 -38.21 -2.11
CA ASP A 611 14.55 -37.98 -3.49
C ASP A 611 15.34 -36.67 -3.63
N GLN A 612 16.57 -36.77 -4.14
CA GLN A 612 17.50 -35.63 -4.26
C GLN A 612 16.90 -34.45 -5.05
N ASP A 613 16.11 -34.71 -6.09
CA ASP A 613 15.58 -33.68 -6.99
C ASP A 613 14.44 -32.86 -6.36
N VAL A 614 13.89 -33.33 -5.24
CA VAL A 614 12.78 -32.67 -4.53
C VAL A 614 13.25 -32.01 -3.23
N VAL A 615 14.33 -32.47 -2.61
CA VAL A 615 14.81 -32.01 -1.29
C VAL A 615 14.98 -30.49 -1.20
N SER A 616 15.52 -29.84 -2.24
CA SER A 616 15.73 -28.38 -2.22
C SER A 616 14.40 -27.62 -2.12
N ARG A 617 13.39 -28.04 -2.89
CA ARG A 617 12.03 -27.50 -2.86
C ARG A 617 11.33 -27.80 -1.54
N LEU A 618 11.51 -29.01 -0.99
CA LEU A 618 10.98 -29.36 0.33
C LEU A 618 11.51 -28.43 1.43
N LYS A 619 12.83 -28.22 1.46
CA LYS A 619 13.45 -27.31 2.45
C LYS A 619 12.95 -25.88 2.26
N ASP A 620 12.89 -25.39 1.03
CA ASP A 620 12.40 -24.04 0.73
C ASP A 620 10.95 -23.85 1.21
N GLN A 621 10.07 -24.81 0.93
CA GLN A 621 8.68 -24.77 1.38
C GLN A 621 8.55 -24.88 2.90
N ALA A 622 9.42 -25.65 3.57
CA ALA A 622 9.47 -25.70 5.02
C ALA A 622 9.83 -24.33 5.63
N ARG A 623 10.79 -23.61 5.03
CA ARG A 623 11.12 -22.22 5.45
C ARG A 623 9.95 -21.28 5.21
N THR A 624 9.27 -21.38 4.06
CA THR A 624 8.06 -20.60 3.75
C THR A 624 6.97 -20.81 4.80
N TYR A 625 6.69 -22.06 5.17
CA TYR A 625 5.69 -22.38 6.21
C TYR A 625 6.11 -21.85 7.58
N LEU A 626 7.36 -22.03 8.00
CA LEU A 626 7.87 -21.52 9.27
C LEU A 626 7.82 -19.99 9.34
N ALA A 627 8.14 -19.30 8.24
CA ALA A 627 8.06 -17.84 8.14
C ALA A 627 6.60 -17.37 8.32
N TRP A 628 5.65 -17.96 7.59
CA TRP A 628 4.22 -17.67 7.77
C TRP A 628 3.71 -17.98 9.18
N LYS A 629 4.12 -19.12 9.75
CA LYS A 629 3.77 -19.50 11.13
C LYS A 629 4.31 -18.50 12.14
N SER A 630 5.53 -17.98 11.95
CA SER A 630 6.10 -16.97 12.83
C SER A 630 5.33 -15.65 12.78
N ILE A 631 4.85 -15.23 11.59
CA ILE A 631 4.02 -14.03 11.43
C ILE A 631 2.71 -14.21 12.19
N VAL A 632 2.02 -15.34 12.01
CA VAL A 632 0.79 -15.65 12.75
C VAL A 632 1.05 -15.67 14.25
N SER A 633 2.17 -16.23 14.70
CA SER A 633 2.53 -16.23 16.12
C SER A 633 2.78 -14.83 16.67
N ASP A 634 3.38 -13.92 15.91
CA ASP A 634 3.58 -12.53 16.35
C ASP A 634 2.27 -11.74 16.37
N ILE A 635 1.33 -12.04 15.47
CA ILE A 635 -0.03 -11.50 15.49
C ILE A 635 -0.76 -11.97 16.75
N ASP A 636 -0.72 -13.27 17.04
CA ASP A 636 -1.38 -13.87 18.21
C ASP A 636 -0.80 -13.36 19.54
N ASN A 637 0.46 -12.93 19.55
CA ASN A 637 1.16 -12.35 20.70
C ASN A 637 1.16 -10.81 20.72
N GLU A 638 0.34 -10.15 19.90
CA GLU A 638 0.22 -8.68 19.81
C GLU A 638 1.53 -7.92 19.51
N LYS A 639 2.54 -8.60 18.96
CA LYS A 639 3.80 -7.97 18.52
C LYS A 639 3.68 -7.29 17.17
N LEU A 640 2.76 -7.77 16.33
CA LEU A 640 2.43 -7.20 15.02
C LEU A 640 0.99 -6.69 15.06
N ASN A 641 0.83 -5.36 15.00
CA ASN A 641 -0.48 -4.72 15.05
C ASN A 641 -1.05 -4.63 13.61
N LEU A 642 -1.67 -5.73 13.16
CA LEU A 642 -2.33 -5.83 11.86
C LEU A 642 -3.85 -5.78 12.01
N ASP A 643 -4.55 -5.42 10.95
CA ASP A 643 -6.01 -5.49 10.98
C ASP A 643 -6.53 -6.94 10.87
N LEU A 644 -7.83 -7.10 11.16
CA LEU A 644 -8.53 -8.41 11.11
C LEU A 644 -8.44 -9.08 9.72
N PHE A 645 -8.35 -8.30 8.64
CA PHE A 645 -8.29 -8.82 7.29
C PHE A 645 -6.90 -9.41 6.99
N GLN A 646 -5.84 -8.67 7.30
CA GLN A 646 -4.45 -9.10 7.18
C GLN A 646 -4.16 -10.31 8.09
N ALA A 647 -4.70 -10.33 9.31
CA ALA A 647 -4.60 -11.50 10.19
C ALA A 647 -5.26 -12.75 9.57
N LYS A 648 -6.46 -12.63 8.98
CA LYS A 648 -7.10 -13.73 8.25
C LYS A 648 -6.29 -14.17 7.04
N GLN A 649 -5.71 -13.22 6.31
CA GLN A 649 -4.89 -13.51 5.14
C GLN A 649 -3.61 -14.27 5.52
N ALA A 650 -2.90 -13.84 6.57
CA ALA A 650 -1.72 -14.53 7.09
C ALA A 650 -2.04 -15.99 7.47
N ARG A 651 -3.14 -16.22 8.21
CA ARG A 651 -3.57 -17.58 8.59
C ARG A 651 -3.86 -18.46 7.38
N ARG A 652 -4.58 -17.94 6.38
CA ARG A 652 -4.83 -18.67 5.11
C ARG A 652 -3.54 -19.04 4.38
N HIS A 653 -2.57 -18.12 4.34
CA HIS A 653 -1.28 -18.42 3.72
C HIS A 653 -0.50 -19.48 4.52
N THR A 654 -0.53 -19.46 5.86
CA THR A 654 0.05 -20.52 6.70
C THR A 654 -0.57 -21.88 6.40
N GLU A 655 -1.90 -21.96 6.35
CA GLU A 655 -2.63 -23.20 6.03
C GLU A 655 -2.28 -23.73 4.64
N GLY A 656 -2.29 -22.87 3.61
CA GLY A 656 -1.91 -23.26 2.25
C GLY A 656 -0.44 -23.69 2.15
N ALA A 657 0.46 -23.02 2.88
CA ALA A 657 1.86 -23.40 2.94
C ALA A 657 2.06 -24.76 3.62
N GLU A 658 1.29 -25.08 4.66
CA GLU A 658 1.30 -26.37 5.33
C GLU A 658 0.79 -27.50 4.41
N GLN A 659 -0.31 -27.28 3.69
CA GLN A 659 -0.83 -28.27 2.74
C GLN A 659 0.19 -28.60 1.64
N THR A 660 0.82 -27.57 1.06
CA THR A 660 1.88 -27.73 0.05
C THR A 660 3.10 -28.45 0.63
N LEU A 661 3.48 -28.14 1.88
CA LEU A 661 4.57 -28.83 2.58
C LEU A 661 4.27 -30.33 2.74
N LEU A 662 3.06 -30.68 3.19
CA LEU A 662 2.65 -32.08 3.37
C LEU A 662 2.68 -32.87 2.05
N GLN A 663 2.26 -32.24 0.95
CA GLN A 663 2.36 -32.84 -0.38
C GLN A 663 3.83 -33.07 -0.78
N LEU A 664 4.69 -32.06 -0.62
CA LEU A 664 6.11 -32.18 -0.96
C LEU A 664 6.82 -33.22 -0.10
N VAL A 665 6.46 -33.39 1.18
CA VAL A 665 7.04 -34.45 2.01
C VAL A 665 6.72 -35.83 1.40
N ARG A 666 5.48 -36.06 0.96
CA ARG A 666 5.10 -37.33 0.28
C ARG A 666 5.83 -37.52 -1.05
N GLU A 667 5.97 -36.47 -1.85
CA GLU A 667 6.71 -36.53 -3.12
C GLU A 667 8.21 -36.78 -2.92
N THR A 668 8.77 -36.30 -1.81
CA THR A 668 10.19 -36.43 -1.50
C THR A 668 10.53 -37.83 -1.00
N TYR A 669 9.76 -38.40 -0.07
CA TYR A 669 10.08 -39.68 0.56
C TYR A 669 9.48 -40.85 -0.22
N LYS A 670 10.29 -41.46 -1.10
CA LYS A 670 9.82 -42.51 -2.02
C LYS A 670 10.81 -43.62 -2.32
N TRP A 671 12.08 -43.54 -1.90
CA TRP A 671 13.09 -44.55 -2.28
C TRP A 671 13.26 -45.59 -1.18
N LEU A 672 12.86 -46.83 -1.45
CA LEU A 672 13.10 -47.97 -0.56
C LEU A 672 14.44 -48.59 -0.92
N ILE A 673 15.31 -48.74 0.07
CA ILE A 673 16.69 -49.17 -0.09
C ILE A 673 16.91 -50.40 0.81
N CYS A 674 17.32 -51.50 0.20
CA CYS A 674 17.54 -52.78 0.85
C CYS A 674 19.01 -53.20 0.77
N PRO A 675 19.67 -53.48 1.90
CA PRO A 675 21.00 -54.07 1.90
C PRO A 675 20.92 -55.58 1.62
N VAL A 676 21.77 -56.04 0.72
CA VAL A 676 21.95 -57.47 0.39
C VAL A 676 23.44 -57.78 0.28
N GLU A 677 23.87 -58.98 0.63
CA GLU A 677 25.26 -59.42 0.43
C GLU A 677 25.34 -60.56 -0.58
N ASP A 678 26.10 -60.34 -1.65
CA ASP A 678 26.40 -61.36 -2.66
C ASP A 678 27.82 -61.90 -2.48
N PHE A 679 28.01 -63.18 -2.80
CA PHE A 679 29.34 -63.79 -2.75
C PHE A 679 30.11 -63.53 -4.04
N VAL A 680 31.02 -62.55 -4.00
CA VAL A 680 31.96 -62.26 -5.09
C VAL A 680 33.32 -62.86 -4.75
N ARG A 681 33.79 -63.82 -5.55
CA ARG A 681 35.05 -64.56 -5.32
C ARG A 681 35.13 -65.18 -3.92
N GLY A 682 34.00 -65.68 -3.41
CA GLY A 682 33.91 -66.36 -2.11
C GLY A 682 33.89 -65.43 -0.89
N LYS A 683 33.74 -64.11 -1.08
CA LYS A 683 33.57 -63.14 0.02
C LYS A 683 32.22 -62.42 -0.09
N PRO A 684 31.50 -62.23 1.03
CA PRO A 684 30.28 -61.42 1.04
C PRO A 684 30.64 -59.97 0.70
N THR A 685 29.92 -59.40 -0.26
CA THR A 685 30.08 -58.02 -0.72
C THR A 685 28.74 -57.32 -0.62
N LEU A 686 28.68 -56.19 0.10
CA LEU A 686 27.47 -55.41 0.30
C LEU A 686 27.04 -54.74 -1.00
N ASN A 687 25.79 -54.97 -1.37
CA ASN A 687 25.08 -54.33 -2.47
C ASN A 687 23.80 -53.68 -1.93
N TRP A 688 23.29 -52.70 -2.67
CA TRP A 688 22.09 -51.96 -2.33
C TRP A 688 21.08 -52.07 -3.46
N GLU A 689 19.94 -52.69 -3.18
CA GLU A 689 18.83 -52.74 -4.11
C GLU A 689 17.85 -51.60 -3.80
N VAL A 690 17.34 -50.93 -4.83
CA VAL A 690 16.57 -49.71 -4.67
C VAL A 690 15.33 -49.71 -5.57
N VAL A 691 14.17 -49.52 -4.95
CA VAL A 691 12.88 -49.39 -5.64
C VAL A 691 12.16 -48.12 -5.23
N SER A 692 11.34 -47.57 -6.13
CA SER A 692 10.49 -46.43 -5.82
C SER A 692 9.12 -46.88 -5.33
N VAL A 693 8.67 -46.28 -4.26
CA VAL A 693 7.31 -46.38 -3.73
C VAL A 693 6.48 -45.22 -4.28
N SER A 694 5.22 -45.49 -4.66
CA SER A 694 4.36 -44.45 -5.25
C SER A 694 3.99 -43.37 -4.21
N PRO A 695 4.30 -42.08 -4.45
CA PRO A 695 3.88 -40.99 -3.57
C PRO A 695 2.36 -40.82 -3.46
N ALA A 696 1.60 -41.38 -4.42
CA ALA A 696 0.15 -41.32 -4.47
C ALA A 696 -0.55 -42.39 -3.60
N ALA A 697 0.22 -43.28 -2.96
CA ALA A 697 -0.34 -44.31 -2.09
C ALA A 697 -1.14 -43.69 -0.93
N GLN A 698 -2.36 -44.19 -0.71
CA GLN A 698 -3.22 -43.71 0.38
C GLN A 698 -2.58 -44.00 1.75
N ASN A 699 -2.03 -45.20 1.90
CA ASN A 699 -1.24 -45.62 3.05
C ASN A 699 0.19 -45.97 2.60
N LEU A 700 1.12 -45.05 2.86
CA LEU A 700 2.52 -45.20 2.45
C LEU A 700 3.18 -46.42 3.10
N VAL A 701 2.85 -46.73 4.35
CA VAL A 701 3.48 -47.84 5.08
C VAL A 701 3.04 -49.18 4.50
N GLN A 702 1.76 -49.33 4.21
CA GLN A 702 1.24 -50.53 3.54
C GLN A 702 1.86 -50.72 2.16
N GLU A 703 2.04 -49.65 1.39
CA GLU A 703 2.68 -49.74 0.07
C GLU A 703 4.15 -50.13 0.18
N ILE A 704 4.86 -49.62 1.19
CA ILE A 704 6.24 -50.06 1.49
C ILE A 704 6.26 -51.56 1.79
N GLU A 705 5.35 -52.06 2.63
CA GLU A 705 5.26 -53.49 2.95
C GLU A 705 4.96 -54.33 1.71
N ASN A 706 3.99 -53.92 0.90
CA ASN A 706 3.66 -54.60 -0.36
C ASN A 706 4.90 -54.68 -1.26
N LYS A 707 5.66 -53.59 -1.39
CA LYS A 707 6.90 -53.57 -2.15
C LYS A 707 7.97 -54.48 -1.57
N LEU A 708 8.08 -54.57 -0.24
CA LEU A 708 9.01 -55.50 0.41
C LEU A 708 8.67 -56.97 0.12
N TYR A 709 7.38 -57.31 0.05
CA TYR A 709 6.93 -58.66 -0.30
C TYR A 709 7.08 -58.94 -1.81
N GLU A 710 6.73 -57.99 -2.66
CA GLU A 710 6.84 -58.12 -4.13
C GLU A 710 8.28 -58.32 -4.60
N GLU A 711 9.25 -57.62 -3.98
CA GLU A 711 10.68 -57.75 -4.30
C GLU A 711 11.36 -58.90 -3.52
N GLU A 712 10.59 -59.70 -2.76
CA GLU A 712 11.10 -60.79 -1.89
C GLU A 712 12.13 -60.36 -0.83
N TRP A 713 12.21 -59.05 -0.53
CA TRP A 713 13.11 -58.49 0.50
C TRP A 713 12.68 -58.79 1.92
N LEU A 714 11.44 -59.21 2.10
CA LEU A 714 10.86 -59.62 3.37
C LEU A 714 9.97 -60.84 3.16
N ILE A 715 10.21 -61.91 3.91
CA ILE A 715 9.50 -63.18 3.75
C ILE A 715 8.52 -63.35 4.91
N SER A 716 7.22 -63.32 4.59
CA SER A 716 6.13 -63.57 5.55
C SER A 716 5.73 -65.04 5.64
N GLU A 717 5.98 -65.82 4.60
CA GLU A 717 5.72 -67.26 4.53
C GLU A 717 6.90 -67.95 3.84
N TRP A 718 7.35 -69.07 4.38
CA TRP A 718 8.54 -69.75 3.85
C TRP A 718 8.33 -71.25 3.71
N SER A 719 8.70 -71.79 2.55
CA SER A 719 8.43 -73.19 2.22
C SER A 719 9.51 -74.13 2.78
N PRO A 720 9.15 -75.36 3.18
CA PRO A 720 10.11 -76.33 3.70
C PRO A 720 11.26 -76.65 2.74
N ILE A 721 10.99 -76.65 1.43
CA ILE A 721 12.03 -76.90 0.41
C ILE A 721 13.08 -75.78 0.37
N HIS A 722 12.68 -74.51 0.52
CA HIS A 722 13.63 -73.40 0.56
C HIS A 722 14.46 -73.42 1.84
N LEU A 723 13.85 -73.76 2.98
CA LEU A 723 14.59 -73.97 4.22
C LEU A 723 15.60 -75.11 4.08
N LYS A 724 15.20 -76.27 3.54
CA LYS A 724 16.13 -77.39 3.28
C LYS A 724 17.32 -76.96 2.43
N ASN A 725 17.08 -76.30 1.30
CA ASN A 725 18.15 -75.86 0.40
C ASN A 725 19.10 -74.88 1.11
N MET A 726 18.57 -73.97 1.92
CA MET A 726 19.37 -73.02 2.72
C MET A 726 20.23 -73.76 3.77
N LEU A 727 19.65 -74.75 4.46
CA LEU A 727 20.38 -75.57 5.43
C LEU A 727 21.51 -76.37 4.77
N GLU A 728 21.27 -77.00 3.63
CA GLU A 728 22.29 -77.71 2.84
C GLU A 728 23.39 -76.76 2.35
N GLN A 729 23.00 -75.56 1.91
CA GLN A 729 23.93 -74.57 1.40
C GLN A 729 24.82 -73.96 2.48
N TRP A 730 24.37 -73.81 3.72
CA TRP A 730 25.12 -73.05 4.74
C TRP A 730 25.56 -73.85 5.96
N TYR A 731 24.83 -74.89 6.34
CA TYR A 731 25.05 -75.61 7.60
C TYR A 731 25.49 -77.07 7.41
N PHE A 732 24.89 -77.80 6.46
CA PHE A 732 25.16 -79.23 6.28
C PHE A 732 26.31 -79.49 5.31
N LYS A 733 27.52 -79.09 5.72
CA LYS A 733 28.77 -79.32 4.98
C LYS A 733 29.78 -80.09 5.80
N GLU A 734 30.73 -80.74 5.09
CA GLU A 734 31.92 -81.36 5.69
C GLU A 734 31.59 -82.39 6.79
N GLY A 735 30.50 -83.14 6.62
CA GLY A 735 30.05 -84.16 7.58
C GLY A 735 29.15 -83.64 8.71
N THR A 736 28.85 -82.33 8.75
CA THR A 736 27.85 -81.76 9.66
C THR A 736 26.44 -82.09 9.18
N THR A 737 25.60 -82.66 10.05
CA THR A 737 24.22 -83.09 9.71
C THR A 737 23.15 -82.45 10.60
N GLU A 738 23.52 -81.53 11.50
CA GLU A 738 22.63 -80.93 12.48
C GLU A 738 22.97 -79.46 12.71
N VAL A 739 21.95 -78.65 13.05
CA VAL A 739 22.13 -77.26 13.46
C VAL A 739 21.00 -76.86 14.43
N SER A 740 21.30 -75.99 15.39
CA SER A 740 20.28 -75.38 16.25
C SER A 740 19.34 -74.48 15.44
N ALA A 741 18.04 -74.70 15.54
CA ALA A 741 17.04 -73.86 14.88
C ALA A 741 17.07 -72.41 15.40
N LEU A 742 17.36 -72.21 16.69
CA LEU A 742 17.57 -70.87 17.25
C LEU A 742 18.78 -70.19 16.59
N LYS A 743 19.88 -70.92 16.38
CA LYS A 743 21.04 -70.39 15.67
C LYS A 743 20.69 -69.99 14.24
N VAL A 744 19.93 -70.82 13.50
CA VAL A 744 19.49 -70.50 12.14
C VAL A 744 18.66 -69.20 12.11
N TRP A 745 17.73 -69.04 13.05
CA TRP A 745 16.97 -67.79 13.20
C TRP A 745 17.87 -66.58 13.46
N GLN A 746 18.79 -66.70 14.43
CA GLN A 746 19.71 -65.62 14.79
C GLN A 746 20.62 -65.24 13.62
N ASP A 747 21.17 -66.24 12.91
CA ASP A 747 22.00 -66.03 11.73
C ASP A 747 21.20 -65.33 10.62
N CYS A 748 19.94 -65.72 10.38
CA CYS A 748 19.05 -65.01 9.44
C CYS A 748 18.81 -63.55 9.85
N CYS A 749 18.90 -63.21 11.13
CA CYS A 749 18.83 -61.82 11.60
C CYS A 749 20.16 -61.07 11.47
N HIS A 750 21.29 -61.78 11.53
CA HIS A 750 22.63 -61.19 11.51
C HIS A 750 23.13 -60.93 10.08
N TYR A 751 23.02 -61.93 9.19
CA TYR A 751 23.72 -61.94 7.92
C TYR A 751 22.83 -61.55 6.73
N LEU A 752 23.32 -60.64 5.90
CA LEU A 752 22.56 -60.07 4.77
C LEU A 752 22.43 -61.00 3.56
N TYR A 753 23.24 -62.06 3.50
CA TYR A 753 23.15 -63.11 2.48
C TYR A 753 22.16 -64.23 2.85
N LEU A 754 21.58 -64.18 4.05
CA LEU A 754 20.54 -65.11 4.48
C LEU A 754 19.14 -64.49 4.31
N PRO A 755 18.09 -65.31 4.16
CA PRO A 755 16.72 -64.82 3.96
C PRO A 755 16.24 -63.92 5.10
N ARG A 756 15.63 -62.79 4.75
CA ARG A 756 15.06 -61.85 5.72
C ARG A 756 13.62 -62.23 6.05
N LEU A 757 13.47 -63.03 7.09
CA LEU A 757 12.16 -63.46 7.60
C LEU A 757 11.50 -62.34 8.43
N VAL A 758 10.18 -62.16 8.35
CA VAL A 758 9.45 -61.16 9.15
C VAL A 758 9.74 -61.37 10.65
N ASN A 759 9.52 -62.59 11.14
CA ASN A 759 9.75 -62.99 12.52
C ASN A 759 10.09 -64.49 12.60
N ASP A 760 10.35 -64.96 13.80
CA ASP A 760 10.69 -66.33 14.13
C ASP A 760 9.55 -67.33 13.83
N HIS A 761 8.29 -66.89 13.90
CA HIS A 761 7.15 -67.72 13.49
C HIS A 761 7.22 -68.18 12.04
N VAL A 762 7.81 -67.39 11.14
CA VAL A 762 8.00 -67.79 9.73
C VAL A 762 8.90 -69.04 9.64
N LEU A 763 9.99 -69.07 10.42
CA LEU A 763 10.87 -70.23 10.49
C LEU A 763 10.19 -71.42 11.17
N ILE A 764 9.52 -71.18 12.31
CA ILE A 764 8.78 -72.22 13.04
C ILE A 764 7.74 -72.89 12.15
N ASN A 765 6.97 -72.10 11.40
CA ASN A 765 5.95 -72.61 10.49
C ASN A 765 6.56 -73.41 9.34
N ALA A 766 7.66 -72.94 8.76
CA ALA A 766 8.39 -73.67 7.72
C ALA A 766 8.92 -75.03 8.25
N ILE A 767 9.40 -75.07 9.49
CA ILE A 767 9.84 -76.31 10.13
C ILE A 767 8.65 -77.24 10.38
N ASN A 768 7.56 -76.74 11.01
CA ASN A 768 6.37 -77.55 11.30
C ASN A 768 5.79 -78.19 10.02
N GLN A 769 5.68 -77.42 8.93
CA GLN A 769 5.23 -77.93 7.63
C GLN A 769 6.22 -78.96 7.05
N GLY A 770 7.52 -78.75 7.19
CA GLY A 770 8.54 -79.67 6.70
C GLY A 770 8.53 -81.02 7.41
N LEU A 771 8.26 -81.02 8.72
CA LEU A 771 8.21 -82.22 9.56
C LEU A 771 7.07 -83.17 9.22
N GLU A 772 6.02 -82.72 8.54
CA GLU A 772 4.90 -83.58 8.11
C GLU A 772 5.32 -84.65 7.09
N SER A 773 6.48 -84.49 6.43
CA SER A 773 7.02 -85.42 5.44
C SER A 773 8.44 -85.87 5.80
N GLU A 774 8.92 -86.93 5.15
CA GLU A 774 10.32 -87.39 5.25
C GLU A 774 11.23 -86.75 4.17
N ASP A 775 10.71 -85.82 3.37
CA ASP A 775 11.41 -85.29 2.18
C ASP A 775 12.42 -84.16 2.50
N PHE A 776 12.27 -83.52 3.67
CA PHE A 776 13.02 -82.31 4.02
C PHE A 776 14.08 -82.54 5.10
N PHE A 777 13.69 -82.45 6.38
CA PHE A 777 14.59 -82.50 7.53
C PHE A 777 13.85 -83.04 8.76
N GLY A 778 14.60 -83.55 9.74
CA GLY A 778 14.08 -83.90 11.07
C GLY A 778 14.38 -82.83 12.12
N PHE A 779 13.62 -82.81 13.21
CA PHE A 779 13.81 -81.87 14.32
C PHE A 779 13.98 -82.63 15.64
N ALA A 780 14.86 -82.15 16.52
CA ALA A 780 15.06 -82.68 17.86
C ALA A 780 15.01 -81.55 18.88
N LEU A 781 14.44 -81.82 20.06
CA LEU A 781 14.39 -80.87 21.18
C LEU A 781 15.76 -80.68 21.84
N GLY A 782 16.67 -81.63 21.65
CA GLY A 782 18.02 -81.58 22.19
C GLY A 782 18.84 -82.79 21.79
N LYS A 783 20.10 -82.82 22.21
CA LYS A 783 21.02 -83.93 21.97
C LYS A 783 21.81 -84.23 23.23
N GLU A 784 21.78 -85.50 23.64
CA GLU A 784 22.64 -86.04 24.70
C GLU A 784 23.58 -87.06 24.06
N ASP A 785 24.89 -86.79 24.10
CA ASP A 785 25.93 -87.55 23.40
C ASP A 785 25.62 -87.76 21.90
N SER A 786 25.18 -88.95 21.52
CA SER A 786 24.80 -89.33 20.15
C SER A 786 23.29 -89.51 19.96
N LYS A 787 22.48 -89.23 20.99
CA LYS A 787 21.03 -89.44 20.98
C LYS A 787 20.27 -88.13 20.81
N TYR A 788 19.42 -88.07 19.79
CA TYR A 788 18.47 -86.99 19.57
C TYR A 788 17.25 -87.15 20.47
N LEU A 789 17.05 -86.21 21.39
CA LEU A 789 15.91 -86.18 22.29
C LEU A 789 14.69 -85.60 21.58
N GLY A 790 13.55 -86.27 21.69
CA GLY A 790 12.30 -85.82 21.08
C GLY A 790 12.39 -85.67 19.56
N PHE A 791 13.12 -86.56 18.88
CA PHE A 791 13.29 -86.51 17.43
C PHE A 791 11.98 -86.74 16.67
N ILE A 792 11.71 -85.90 15.68
CA ILE A 792 10.49 -85.88 14.86
C ILE A 792 10.90 -85.89 13.39
N PHE A 793 10.29 -86.78 12.60
CA PHE A 793 10.50 -86.94 11.17
C PHE A 793 9.27 -87.63 10.56
N GLY A 794 8.68 -87.06 9.50
CA GLY A 794 7.49 -87.60 8.84
C GLY A 794 6.19 -87.55 9.64
N ARG A 795 6.07 -86.66 10.63
CA ARG A 795 4.88 -86.49 11.50
C ARG A 795 4.68 -85.04 11.92
N ASN A 796 3.42 -84.61 11.98
CA ASN A 796 3.04 -83.27 12.44
C ASN A 796 3.38 -83.07 13.94
N SER A 797 3.97 -81.93 14.26
CA SER A 797 4.28 -81.50 15.62
C SER A 797 4.30 -79.97 15.70
N VAL A 798 4.19 -79.43 16.91
CA VAL A 798 4.38 -78.01 17.20
C VAL A 798 5.72 -77.85 17.91
N ILE A 799 6.64 -77.13 17.28
CA ILE A 799 7.96 -76.83 17.88
C ILE A 799 7.99 -75.44 18.52
N THR A 800 8.89 -75.27 19.47
CA THR A 800 9.30 -73.96 20.02
C THR A 800 10.79 -73.76 19.79
N LEU A 801 11.20 -72.53 19.50
CA LEU A 801 12.61 -72.16 19.49
C LEU A 801 13.00 -71.78 20.92
N ASP A 802 13.83 -72.61 21.56
CA ASP A 802 14.37 -72.37 22.89
C ASP A 802 15.92 -72.32 22.85
#